data_AF-E0VLZ0-F1
#
_entry.id   AF-E0VLZ0-F1
#
_cell.length_a   1.000
_cell.length_b   1.000
_cell.length_c   1.000
_cell.angle_alpha   90.00
_cell.angle_beta   90.00
_cell.angle_gamma   90.00
#
_symmetry.space_group_name_H-M   'P 1'
#
loop_
_entity.id
_entity.type
_entity.pdbx_description
1 polymer ?
#
loop_
_entity_poly.entity_id
_entity_poly.type
_entity_poly.pdbx_seq_one_letter_code
_entity_poly.pdbx_strand_id
1 'polypeptide(L)'
;MLTLREGIDKCDNSKIISSLIKLRKLSENSAIEKKTFLLLVDLLKAPNTKILNYALSLLANCCIHNNYRIMFKEAGGVTHLILILNTIDCDGIICRACRLVGNLALNNEIAKHLCENNVGISLLDILERHENLSMDALTMAFRATKYALTIAFLVFSSKIVQFSKIYHILKKLWTFAEFKWKKIPDNLISLFNKSLDSDNSEFIKLVLKLLYLLTDVKSVRKNGQFKVDLFRAFHKLCTEGAIRNKVRLSGLLTKLINKCDPGNEQKLLAVLYLFQYDQASMWICSQNPKFIAMLFNNIKIPTSVQLLIIISRITPPVKELVIDENLDIIINNKDCHSVLKNITKTNQFLKPLLLSGKVWKIEKAGCSMEELGSLVHTENLLIQLLSSIENKIKEDVSLAVPFLIKPENFELLCKLLIQHEAMNVILKIFKENPLEEKVLATIIRLLYTFRQNYYKPECFFKGFGENMACDDDFINLHNVNDEANVNTNLNLTNELVTFELDDGKFVTANKSLLCNHSPVINSMLNGHFIEANQEKVRLRKCSEKCFNLLIKLLLNEADLTTIDVKIYLELLSITDRFLLNDINTILTNNLKIDKTTCSSVYEWYRKAGYTKNNSIIRQKIYQFLFTSSENLLSVLKNNESCKSALVNDIYQYFSKVLKDFI
;
A
#
# COMPACT_ATOMS: atom_id res chain seq x y z
N MET A 1 43.50 -42.99 -46.36
CA MET A 1 44.56 -43.07 -45.32
C MET A 1 45.95 -43.26 -45.90
N LEU A 2 46.19 -44.33 -46.68
CA LEU A 2 47.47 -44.57 -47.35
C LEU A 2 47.94 -43.36 -48.18
N THR A 3 47.04 -42.73 -48.94
CA THR A 3 47.36 -41.57 -49.78
C THR A 3 47.78 -40.30 -49.01
N LEU A 4 47.28 -40.07 -47.79
CA LEU A 4 47.69 -38.92 -46.98
C LEU A 4 49.09 -39.16 -46.40
N ARG A 5 49.34 -40.37 -45.89
CA ARG A 5 50.64 -40.75 -45.33
C ARG A 5 51.72 -40.76 -46.40
N GLU A 6 51.44 -41.35 -47.56
CA GLU A 6 52.36 -41.29 -48.72
C GLU A 6 52.63 -39.86 -49.17
N GLY A 7 51.64 -38.96 -49.11
CA GLY A 7 51.83 -37.55 -49.40
C GLY A 7 52.76 -36.87 -48.39
N ILE A 8 52.61 -37.19 -47.10
CA ILE A 8 53.47 -36.68 -46.02
C ILE A 8 54.89 -37.21 -46.17
N ASP A 9 55.06 -38.53 -46.33
CA ASP A 9 56.36 -39.21 -46.43
C ASP A 9 57.16 -38.72 -47.66
N LYS A 10 56.46 -38.36 -48.74
CA LYS A 10 57.06 -37.84 -49.98
C LYS A 10 57.11 -36.30 -50.05
N CYS A 11 56.69 -35.59 -49.00
CA CYS A 11 56.59 -34.12 -48.97
C CYS A 11 55.80 -33.53 -50.16
N ASP A 12 54.80 -34.24 -50.67
CA ASP A 12 54.02 -33.86 -51.84
C ASP A 12 52.79 -33.04 -51.43
N ASN A 13 52.95 -31.71 -51.42
CA ASN A 13 51.89 -30.78 -51.01
C ASN A 13 50.58 -30.96 -51.80
N SER A 14 50.63 -31.34 -53.08
CA SER A 14 49.43 -31.53 -53.91
C SER A 14 48.66 -32.79 -53.50
N LYS A 15 49.37 -33.89 -53.23
CA LYS A 15 48.78 -35.13 -52.70
C LYS A 15 48.24 -34.96 -51.28
N ILE A 16 48.92 -34.17 -50.44
CA ILE A 16 48.42 -33.85 -49.10
C ILE A 16 47.12 -33.06 -49.20
N ILE A 17 47.09 -31.96 -49.96
CA ILE A 17 45.89 -31.12 -50.10
C ILE A 17 44.71 -31.89 -50.69
N SER A 18 44.92 -32.66 -51.76
CA SER A 18 43.85 -33.47 -52.36
C SER A 18 43.31 -34.54 -51.40
N SER A 19 44.18 -35.13 -50.57
CA SER A 19 43.77 -36.05 -49.50
C SER A 19 42.98 -35.35 -48.39
N LEU A 20 43.38 -34.16 -47.96
CA LEU A 20 42.66 -33.37 -46.96
C LEU A 20 41.28 -32.90 -47.44
N ILE A 21 41.15 -32.53 -48.71
CA ILE A 21 39.85 -32.17 -49.31
C ILE A 21 38.90 -33.36 -49.32
N LYS A 22 39.39 -34.56 -49.70
CA LYS A 22 38.60 -35.80 -49.65
C LYS A 22 38.19 -36.13 -48.22
N LEU A 23 39.12 -36.04 -47.27
CA LEU A 23 38.84 -36.28 -45.85
C LEU A 23 37.80 -35.32 -45.28
N ARG A 24 37.84 -34.04 -45.68
CA ARG A 24 36.84 -33.05 -45.26
C ARG A 24 35.42 -33.46 -45.65
N LYS A 25 35.21 -33.88 -46.89
CA LYS A 25 33.90 -34.37 -47.36
C LYS A 25 33.43 -35.62 -46.61
N LEU A 26 34.34 -36.53 -46.26
CA LEU A 26 34.00 -37.75 -45.52
C LEU A 26 33.73 -37.49 -44.02
N SER A 27 34.45 -36.54 -43.43
CA SER A 27 34.33 -36.18 -42.01
C SER A 27 33.01 -35.49 -41.65
N GLU A 28 32.25 -35.03 -42.65
CA GLU A 28 30.91 -34.47 -42.43
C GLU A 28 29.89 -35.55 -42.05
N ASN A 29 30.15 -36.83 -42.36
CA ASN A 29 29.23 -37.95 -42.16
C ASN A 29 29.79 -39.09 -41.28
N SER A 30 31.04 -39.01 -40.81
CA SER A 30 31.69 -40.10 -40.06
C SER A 30 32.84 -39.62 -39.16
N ALA A 31 33.10 -40.38 -38.10
CA ALA A 31 34.22 -40.12 -37.18
C ALA A 31 35.58 -40.40 -37.84
N ILE A 32 36.56 -39.51 -37.62
CA ILE A 32 37.91 -39.68 -38.14
C ILE A 32 38.70 -40.67 -37.26
N GLU A 33 39.28 -41.70 -37.86
CA GLU A 33 40.10 -42.69 -37.13
C GLU A 33 41.26 -42.02 -36.34
N LYS A 34 41.60 -42.61 -35.18
CA LYS A 34 42.65 -42.11 -34.28
C LYS A 34 43.98 -41.82 -34.99
N LYS A 35 44.45 -42.74 -35.85
CA LYS A 35 45.72 -42.58 -36.59
C LYS A 35 45.68 -41.38 -37.54
N THR A 36 44.56 -41.18 -38.25
CA THR A 36 44.34 -40.04 -39.13
C THR A 36 44.35 -38.74 -38.35
N PHE A 37 43.69 -38.72 -37.19
CA PHE A 37 43.64 -37.53 -36.34
C PHE A 37 45.03 -37.10 -35.87
N LEU A 38 45.88 -38.05 -35.46
CA LEU A 38 47.26 -37.74 -35.05
C LEU A 38 48.08 -37.14 -36.21
N LEU A 39 47.94 -37.67 -37.43
CA LEU A 39 48.56 -37.06 -38.61
C LEU A 39 48.06 -35.62 -38.87
N LEU A 40 46.78 -35.34 -38.63
CA LEU A 40 46.25 -33.98 -38.75
C LEU A 40 46.86 -33.02 -37.72
N VAL A 41 47.15 -33.49 -36.50
CA VAL A 41 47.86 -32.69 -35.49
C VAL A 41 49.30 -32.42 -35.92
N ASP A 42 49.99 -33.41 -36.48
CA ASP A 42 51.36 -33.22 -36.99
C ASP A 42 51.41 -32.23 -38.17
N LEU A 43 50.37 -32.19 -39.00
CA LEU A 43 50.26 -31.21 -40.09
C LEU A 43 50.14 -29.76 -39.62
N LEU A 44 49.91 -29.50 -38.32
CA LEU A 44 50.01 -28.14 -37.77
C LEU A 44 51.44 -27.59 -37.83
N LYS A 45 52.45 -28.45 -37.97
CA LYS A 45 53.87 -28.08 -38.14
C LYS A 45 54.21 -27.72 -39.59
N ALA A 46 53.32 -27.95 -40.54
CA ALA A 46 53.61 -27.76 -41.95
C ALA A 46 53.73 -26.26 -42.29
N PRO A 47 54.75 -25.83 -43.06
CA PRO A 47 54.92 -24.43 -43.46
C PRO A 47 53.88 -23.98 -44.50
N ASN A 48 53.20 -24.93 -45.16
CA ASN A 48 52.23 -24.64 -46.20
C ASN A 48 50.89 -24.18 -45.61
N THR A 49 50.55 -22.91 -45.81
CA THR A 49 49.33 -22.27 -45.28
C THR A 49 48.04 -22.93 -45.78
N LYS A 50 48.01 -23.49 -46.99
CA LYS A 50 46.83 -24.22 -47.51
C LYS A 50 46.61 -25.52 -46.75
N ILE A 51 47.69 -26.29 -46.52
CA ILE A 51 47.64 -27.52 -45.72
C ILE A 51 47.16 -27.20 -44.30
N LEU A 52 47.76 -26.17 -43.69
CA LEU A 52 47.40 -25.73 -42.36
C LEU A 52 45.93 -25.33 -42.24
N ASN A 53 45.42 -24.58 -43.21
CA ASN A 53 44.02 -24.14 -43.25
C ASN A 53 43.03 -25.34 -43.28
N TYR A 54 43.33 -26.37 -44.07
CA TYR A 54 42.51 -27.59 -44.11
C TYR A 54 42.63 -28.42 -42.82
N ALA A 55 43.85 -28.57 -42.29
CA ALA A 55 44.10 -29.30 -41.05
C ALA A 55 43.36 -28.67 -39.86
N LEU A 56 43.49 -27.36 -39.66
CA LEU A 56 42.76 -26.62 -38.61
C LEU A 56 41.25 -26.75 -38.76
N SER A 57 40.73 -26.72 -40.00
CA SER A 57 39.31 -26.89 -40.25
C SER A 57 38.78 -28.25 -39.77
N LEU A 58 39.49 -29.33 -40.14
CA LEU A 58 39.16 -30.70 -39.76
C LEU A 58 39.28 -30.93 -38.25
N LEU A 59 40.39 -30.46 -37.66
CA LEU A 59 40.64 -30.56 -36.23
C LEU A 59 39.58 -29.82 -35.42
N ALA A 60 39.19 -28.60 -35.84
CA ALA A 60 38.13 -27.85 -35.17
C ALA A 60 36.78 -28.60 -35.19
N ASN A 61 36.44 -29.28 -36.29
CA ASN A 61 35.23 -30.10 -36.38
C ASN A 61 35.32 -31.32 -35.45
N CYS A 62 36.46 -32.02 -35.42
CA CYS A 62 36.65 -33.19 -34.56
C CYS A 62 36.60 -32.81 -33.07
N CYS A 63 37.22 -31.69 -32.70
CA CYS A 63 37.30 -31.22 -31.31
C CYS A 63 35.96 -30.70 -30.77
N ILE A 64 34.85 -30.83 -31.50
CA ILE A 64 33.52 -30.71 -30.92
C ILE A 64 33.31 -31.81 -29.86
N HIS A 65 33.85 -33.01 -30.07
CA HIS A 65 33.73 -34.15 -29.14
C HIS A 65 34.92 -34.23 -28.17
N ASN A 66 34.66 -34.60 -26.91
CA ASN A 66 35.63 -34.53 -25.82
C ASN A 66 36.86 -35.44 -26.00
N ASN A 67 36.68 -36.65 -26.53
CA ASN A 67 37.74 -37.62 -26.79
C ASN A 67 38.84 -37.05 -27.71
N TYR A 68 38.47 -36.36 -28.80
CA TYR A 68 39.44 -35.74 -29.71
C TYR A 68 40.18 -34.57 -29.08
N ARG A 69 39.58 -33.88 -28.10
CA ARG A 69 40.26 -32.77 -27.40
C ARG A 69 41.37 -33.30 -26.50
N ILE A 70 41.10 -34.38 -25.77
CA ILE A 70 42.09 -35.05 -24.93
C ILE A 70 43.24 -35.56 -25.82
N MET A 71 42.90 -36.24 -26.92
CA MET A 71 43.90 -36.69 -27.90
C MET A 71 44.71 -35.53 -28.51
N PHE A 72 44.07 -34.38 -28.78
CA PHE A 72 44.76 -33.20 -29.28
C PHE A 72 45.78 -32.65 -28.27
N LYS A 73 45.42 -32.62 -26.98
CA LYS A 73 46.32 -32.23 -25.89
C LYS A 73 47.49 -33.21 -25.76
N GLU A 74 47.21 -34.51 -25.71
CA GLU A 74 48.22 -35.57 -25.58
C GLU A 74 49.22 -35.60 -26.75
N ALA A 75 48.76 -35.28 -27.96
CA ALA A 75 49.60 -35.17 -29.15
C ALA A 75 50.45 -33.87 -29.19
N GLY A 76 50.42 -33.03 -28.16
CA GLY A 76 51.16 -31.76 -28.12
C GLY A 76 50.59 -30.70 -29.08
N GLY A 77 49.33 -30.84 -29.51
CA GLY A 77 48.70 -29.93 -30.47
C GLY A 77 48.53 -28.50 -29.94
N VAL A 78 48.40 -28.33 -28.62
CA VAL A 78 48.22 -27.01 -27.97
C VAL A 78 49.41 -26.09 -28.22
N THR A 79 50.64 -26.59 -28.08
CA THR A 79 51.86 -25.80 -28.30
C THR A 79 51.95 -25.29 -29.74
N HIS A 80 51.66 -26.15 -30.70
CA HIS A 80 51.67 -25.79 -32.12
C HIS A 80 50.55 -24.81 -32.48
N LEU A 81 49.37 -24.98 -31.87
CA LEU A 81 48.25 -24.05 -32.05
C LEU A 81 48.59 -22.64 -31.55
N ILE A 82 49.29 -22.52 -30.42
CA ILE A 82 49.75 -21.22 -29.90
C ILE A 82 50.77 -20.59 -30.84
N LEU A 83 51.73 -21.37 -31.34
CA LEU A 83 52.71 -20.89 -32.31
C LEU A 83 52.00 -20.28 -33.53
N ILE A 84 51.02 -21.00 -34.09
CA ILE A 84 50.22 -20.52 -35.24
C ILE A 84 49.52 -19.20 -34.93
N LEU A 85 48.87 -19.08 -33.77
CA LEU A 85 48.16 -17.85 -33.36
C LEU A 85 49.12 -16.64 -33.24
N ASN A 86 50.37 -16.89 -32.86
CA ASN A 86 51.38 -15.85 -32.66
C ASN A 86 52.13 -15.49 -33.96
N THR A 87 52.31 -16.43 -34.88
CA THR A 87 53.20 -16.24 -36.04
C THR A 87 52.47 -16.01 -37.37
N ILE A 88 51.23 -16.46 -37.52
CA ILE A 88 50.52 -16.43 -38.81
C ILE A 88 49.41 -15.39 -38.79
N ASP A 89 49.55 -14.34 -39.60
CA ASP A 89 48.54 -13.29 -39.77
C ASP A 89 47.73 -13.51 -41.05
N CYS A 90 46.95 -14.59 -41.08
CA CYS A 90 46.07 -14.91 -42.20
C CYS A 90 44.66 -15.15 -41.67
N ASP A 91 43.71 -14.33 -42.13
CA ASP A 91 42.32 -14.30 -41.65
C ASP A 91 41.66 -15.69 -41.56
N GLY A 92 41.75 -16.47 -42.64
CA GLY A 92 41.16 -17.81 -42.70
C GLY A 92 41.79 -18.80 -41.73
N ILE A 93 43.09 -18.65 -41.42
CA ILE A 93 43.83 -19.50 -40.48
C ILE A 93 43.51 -19.08 -39.06
N ILE A 94 43.57 -17.78 -38.75
CA ILE A 94 43.21 -17.21 -37.44
C ILE A 94 41.77 -17.58 -37.07
N CYS A 95 40.82 -17.43 -37.99
CA CYS A 95 39.42 -17.80 -37.77
C CYS A 95 39.28 -19.28 -37.34
N ARG A 96 39.94 -20.20 -38.04
CA ARG A 96 39.87 -21.64 -37.74
C ARG A 96 40.65 -22.03 -36.50
N ALA A 97 41.80 -21.41 -36.25
CA ALA A 97 42.59 -21.60 -35.04
C ALA A 97 41.80 -21.14 -33.81
N CYS A 98 41.20 -19.94 -33.84
CA CYS A 98 40.32 -19.45 -32.78
C CYS A 98 39.10 -20.37 -32.58
N ARG A 99 38.49 -20.87 -33.67
CA ARG A 99 37.40 -21.85 -33.58
C ARG A 99 37.84 -23.13 -32.88
N LEU A 100 39.02 -23.65 -33.20
CA LEU A 100 39.61 -24.81 -32.54
C LEU A 100 39.86 -24.54 -31.05
N VAL A 101 40.47 -23.41 -30.69
CA VAL A 101 40.66 -22.98 -29.29
C VAL A 101 39.33 -22.94 -28.54
N GLY A 102 38.30 -22.32 -29.12
CA GLY A 102 36.98 -22.24 -28.51
C GLY A 102 36.34 -23.60 -28.27
N ASN A 103 36.56 -24.57 -29.17
CA ASN A 103 36.09 -25.95 -28.98
C ASN A 103 36.90 -26.68 -27.91
N LEU A 104 38.23 -26.60 -27.94
CA LEU A 104 39.11 -27.18 -26.92
C LEU A 104 38.74 -26.68 -25.51
N ALA A 105 38.47 -25.39 -25.38
CA ALA A 105 38.17 -24.73 -24.12
C ALA A 105 36.81 -25.10 -23.50
N LEU A 106 35.94 -25.90 -24.14
CA LEU A 106 34.74 -26.42 -23.46
C LEU A 106 35.06 -27.58 -22.50
N ASN A 107 36.30 -28.09 -22.48
CA ASN A 107 36.79 -29.02 -21.46
C ASN A 107 37.63 -28.24 -20.44
N ASN A 108 37.32 -28.39 -19.15
CA ASN A 108 37.93 -27.60 -18.07
C ASN A 108 39.44 -27.83 -17.92
N GLU A 109 39.92 -29.07 -18.02
CA GLU A 109 41.34 -29.38 -17.86
C GLU A 109 42.17 -28.86 -19.05
N ILE A 110 41.61 -28.94 -20.25
CA ILE A 110 42.27 -28.44 -21.46
C ILE A 110 42.25 -26.91 -21.48
N ALA A 111 41.15 -26.28 -21.08
CA ALA A 111 41.07 -24.84 -20.92
C ALA A 111 42.10 -24.31 -19.91
N LYS A 112 42.26 -25.00 -18.77
CA LYS A 112 43.33 -24.68 -17.79
C LYS A 112 44.71 -24.75 -18.45
N HIS A 113 44.97 -25.82 -19.20
CA HIS A 113 46.24 -25.99 -19.91
C HIS A 113 46.47 -24.90 -20.97
N LEU A 114 45.44 -24.50 -21.73
CA LEU A 114 45.50 -23.37 -22.68
C LEU A 114 45.86 -22.06 -21.96
N CYS A 115 45.31 -21.83 -20.77
CA CYS A 115 45.60 -20.63 -19.97
C CYS A 115 47.03 -20.63 -19.44
N GLU A 116 47.52 -21.76 -18.92
CA GLU A 116 48.90 -21.91 -18.45
C GLU A 116 49.92 -21.64 -19.56
N ASN A 117 49.57 -21.95 -20.81
CA ASN A 117 50.39 -21.67 -21.98
C ASN A 117 50.10 -20.30 -22.64
N ASN A 118 49.51 -19.34 -21.92
CA ASN A 118 49.30 -17.96 -22.35
C ASN A 118 48.45 -17.74 -23.62
N VAL A 119 47.57 -18.68 -23.98
CA VAL A 119 46.65 -18.52 -25.13
C VAL A 119 45.80 -17.25 -25.03
N GLY A 120 45.47 -16.83 -23.81
CA GLY A 120 44.72 -15.59 -23.59
C GLY A 120 45.45 -14.33 -24.07
N ILE A 121 46.78 -14.30 -24.02
CA ILE A 121 47.59 -13.19 -24.53
C ILE A 121 47.57 -13.21 -26.05
N SER A 122 47.80 -14.37 -26.67
CA SER A 122 47.73 -14.55 -28.12
C SER A 122 46.38 -14.11 -28.69
N LEU A 123 45.28 -14.47 -28.00
CA LEU A 123 43.93 -14.04 -28.39
C LEU A 123 43.74 -12.53 -28.24
N LEU A 124 44.32 -11.91 -27.21
CA LEU A 124 44.28 -10.46 -27.06
C LEU A 124 45.02 -9.78 -28.22
N ASP A 125 46.24 -10.21 -28.53
CA ASP A 125 47.05 -9.63 -29.61
C ASP A 125 46.34 -9.73 -30.97
N ILE A 126 45.59 -10.81 -31.21
CA ILE A 126 44.71 -10.96 -32.39
C ILE A 126 43.55 -9.94 -32.34
N LEU A 127 42.89 -9.80 -31.20
CA LEU A 127 41.81 -8.82 -31.02
C LEU A 127 42.31 -7.36 -31.06
N GLU A 128 43.58 -7.10 -30.78
CA GLU A 128 44.17 -5.77 -30.92
C GLU A 128 44.38 -5.40 -32.40
N ARG A 129 44.77 -6.36 -33.24
CA ARG A 129 45.00 -6.21 -34.69
C ARG A 129 43.72 -6.19 -35.54
N HIS A 130 42.59 -5.84 -34.94
CA HIS A 130 41.24 -5.96 -35.50
C HIS A 130 41.01 -5.30 -36.87
N GLU A 131 41.81 -4.31 -37.27
CA GLU A 131 41.69 -3.63 -38.57
C GLU A 131 41.96 -4.56 -39.77
N ASN A 132 42.69 -5.65 -39.57
CA ASN A 132 43.11 -6.58 -40.62
C ASN A 132 42.29 -7.88 -40.69
N LEU A 133 41.30 -8.05 -39.81
CA LEU A 133 40.55 -9.30 -39.66
C LEU A 133 39.10 -9.16 -40.11
N SER A 134 38.58 -10.22 -40.74
CA SER A 134 37.17 -10.33 -41.09
C SER A 134 36.30 -10.44 -39.83
N MET A 135 35.03 -10.07 -39.99
CA MET A 135 34.03 -10.20 -38.91
C MET A 135 33.89 -11.65 -38.41
N ASP A 136 34.11 -12.64 -39.26
CA ASP A 136 34.04 -14.06 -38.89
C ASP A 136 35.23 -14.47 -38.03
N ALA A 137 36.45 -14.05 -38.42
CA ALA A 137 37.66 -14.30 -37.65
C ALA A 137 37.59 -13.64 -36.27
N LEU A 138 37.13 -12.38 -36.23
CA LEU A 138 36.86 -11.68 -34.97
C LEU A 138 35.83 -12.46 -34.15
N THR A 139 34.66 -12.80 -34.69
CA THR A 139 33.63 -13.56 -33.95
C THR A 139 34.19 -14.87 -33.34
N MET A 140 35.04 -15.59 -34.07
CA MET A 140 35.69 -16.80 -33.54
C MET A 140 36.72 -16.49 -32.45
N ALA A 141 37.56 -15.45 -32.61
CA ALA A 141 38.50 -15.00 -31.58
C ALA A 141 37.78 -14.57 -30.30
N PHE A 142 36.66 -13.86 -30.44
CA PHE A 142 35.75 -13.49 -29.35
C PHE A 142 35.19 -14.73 -28.64
N ARG A 143 34.70 -15.72 -29.39
CA ARG A 143 34.17 -16.98 -28.83
C ARG A 143 35.26 -17.77 -28.10
N ALA A 144 36.45 -17.86 -28.67
CA ALA A 144 37.61 -18.50 -28.06
C ALA A 144 37.98 -17.83 -26.74
N THR A 145 38.07 -16.50 -26.76
CA THR A 145 38.38 -15.66 -25.59
C THR A 145 37.34 -15.87 -24.49
N LYS A 146 36.05 -15.92 -24.83
CA LYS A 146 34.97 -16.20 -23.87
C LYS A 146 35.16 -17.53 -23.14
N TYR A 147 35.41 -18.62 -23.87
CA TYR A 147 35.53 -19.95 -23.25
C TYR A 147 36.85 -20.10 -22.48
N ALA A 148 37.95 -19.57 -23.02
CA ALA A 148 39.23 -19.55 -22.32
C ALA A 148 39.15 -18.72 -21.02
N LEU A 149 38.56 -17.51 -21.06
CA LEU A 149 38.43 -16.62 -19.89
C LEU A 149 37.58 -17.21 -18.76
N THR A 150 36.57 -18.02 -19.09
CA THR A 150 35.67 -18.62 -18.08
C THR A 150 36.45 -19.52 -17.10
N ILE A 151 37.54 -20.15 -17.55
CA ILE A 151 38.38 -21.04 -16.73
C ILE A 151 39.69 -20.36 -16.33
N ALA A 152 40.21 -19.44 -17.16
CA ALA A 152 41.35 -18.58 -16.85
C ALA A 152 41.19 -17.89 -15.48
N PHE A 153 40.05 -17.27 -15.20
CA PHE A 153 39.85 -16.54 -13.93
C PHE A 153 39.83 -17.43 -12.68
N LEU A 154 39.40 -18.69 -12.79
CA LEU A 154 39.49 -19.64 -11.67
C LEU A 154 40.94 -20.00 -11.33
N VAL A 155 41.83 -19.91 -12.32
CA VAL A 155 43.26 -20.26 -12.20
C VAL A 155 44.12 -19.02 -11.94
N PHE A 156 43.74 -17.85 -12.47
CA PHE A 156 44.44 -16.56 -12.34
C PHE A 156 44.00 -15.72 -11.14
N SER A 157 42.98 -16.14 -10.38
CA SER A 157 42.62 -15.50 -9.10
C SER A 157 43.81 -15.34 -8.16
N SER A 158 44.83 -16.21 -8.28
CA SER A 158 46.09 -16.17 -7.51
C SER A 158 47.22 -15.31 -8.12
N LYS A 159 47.08 -14.78 -9.35
CA LYS A 159 48.14 -14.01 -10.05
C LYS A 159 47.69 -12.60 -10.43
N ILE A 160 47.90 -11.67 -9.51
CA ILE A 160 47.52 -10.23 -9.55
C ILE A 160 47.92 -9.50 -10.85
N VAL A 161 49.06 -9.86 -11.46
CA VAL A 161 49.65 -9.15 -12.61
C VAL A 161 48.81 -9.27 -13.90
N GLN A 162 47.86 -10.20 -13.97
CA GLN A 162 47.08 -10.43 -15.19
C GLN A 162 45.71 -9.73 -15.22
N PHE A 163 45.23 -9.14 -14.12
CA PHE A 163 43.92 -8.48 -14.07
C PHE A 163 43.81 -7.23 -14.96
N SER A 164 44.88 -6.45 -15.09
CA SER A 164 44.91 -5.29 -16.01
C SER A 164 44.71 -5.74 -17.45
N LYS A 165 45.38 -6.82 -17.87
CA LYS A 165 45.20 -7.44 -19.18
C LYS A 165 43.78 -7.94 -19.37
N ILE A 166 43.17 -8.56 -18.35
CA ILE A 166 41.78 -9.00 -18.47
C ILE A 166 40.79 -7.83 -18.53
N TYR A 167 41.04 -6.72 -17.83
CA TYR A 167 40.27 -5.49 -18.03
C TYR A 167 40.40 -4.98 -19.45
N HIS A 168 41.61 -4.95 -20.02
CA HIS A 168 41.82 -4.55 -21.40
C HIS A 168 41.08 -5.48 -22.37
N ILE A 169 41.11 -6.80 -22.13
CA ILE A 169 40.32 -7.78 -22.87
C ILE A 169 38.83 -7.44 -22.74
N LEU A 170 38.28 -7.34 -21.53
CA LEU A 170 36.85 -7.05 -21.31
C LEU A 170 36.43 -5.70 -21.90
N LYS A 171 37.26 -4.67 -21.82
CA LYS A 171 37.02 -3.33 -22.38
C LYS A 171 37.00 -3.37 -23.91
N LYS A 172 37.95 -4.07 -24.56
CA LYS A 172 37.95 -4.26 -26.02
C LYS A 172 36.81 -5.17 -26.48
N LEU A 173 36.53 -6.21 -25.70
CA LEU A 173 35.39 -7.08 -25.95
C LEU A 173 34.09 -6.27 -25.90
N TRP A 174 34.00 -5.31 -24.98
CA TRP A 174 32.86 -4.42 -24.77
C TRP A 174 32.68 -3.42 -25.91
N THR A 175 33.74 -2.75 -26.35
CA THR A 175 33.68 -1.83 -27.50
C THR A 175 33.24 -2.54 -28.79
N PHE A 176 33.63 -3.80 -28.98
CA PHE A 176 33.16 -4.60 -30.12
C PHE A 176 31.74 -5.15 -29.92
N ALA A 177 31.37 -5.48 -28.67
CA ALA A 177 30.05 -5.99 -28.30
C ALA A 177 28.91 -5.00 -28.56
N GLU A 178 29.19 -3.68 -28.55
CA GLU A 178 28.25 -2.63 -28.96
C GLU A 178 27.57 -2.93 -30.31
N PHE A 179 28.20 -3.75 -31.17
CA PHE A 179 27.69 -4.11 -32.49
C PHE A 179 26.80 -5.36 -32.54
N LYS A 180 26.88 -6.33 -31.60
CA LYS A 180 26.22 -7.66 -31.79
C LYS A 180 25.72 -8.44 -30.56
N TRP A 181 25.88 -7.97 -29.31
CA TRP A 181 25.41 -8.78 -28.16
C TRP A 181 23.89 -8.72 -27.94
N LYS A 182 23.21 -9.87 -28.05
CA LYS A 182 21.79 -10.05 -27.68
C LYS A 182 21.58 -10.50 -26.22
N LYS A 183 22.63 -10.82 -25.45
CA LYS A 183 22.53 -11.20 -24.03
C LYS A 183 23.89 -11.02 -23.36
N ILE A 184 23.94 -10.62 -22.08
CA ILE A 184 25.16 -10.80 -21.28
C ILE A 184 25.40 -12.32 -21.17
N PRO A 185 26.57 -12.85 -21.52
CA PRO A 185 26.84 -14.26 -21.33
C PRO A 185 26.63 -14.65 -19.86
N ASP A 186 25.83 -15.69 -19.58
CA ASP A 186 25.54 -16.15 -18.21
C ASP A 186 26.84 -16.45 -17.43
N ASN A 187 27.91 -16.85 -18.14
CA ASN A 187 29.23 -17.07 -17.57
C ASN A 187 29.92 -15.79 -17.08
N LEU A 188 29.65 -14.61 -17.68
CA LEU A 188 30.15 -13.33 -17.21
C LEU A 188 29.42 -12.88 -15.93
N ILE A 189 28.12 -13.19 -15.82
CA ILE A 189 27.32 -12.96 -14.61
C ILE A 189 27.77 -13.92 -13.49
N SER A 190 27.95 -15.20 -13.82
CA SER A 190 28.51 -16.21 -12.92
C SER A 190 29.93 -15.84 -12.47
N LEU A 191 30.73 -15.24 -13.37
CA LEU A 191 32.04 -14.69 -13.06
C LEU A 191 31.93 -13.54 -12.04
N PHE A 192 31.13 -12.50 -12.30
CA PHE A 192 30.89 -11.41 -11.35
C PHE A 192 30.46 -11.94 -9.97
N ASN A 193 29.68 -13.02 -9.96
CA ASN A 193 29.14 -13.64 -8.76
C ASN A 193 30.12 -14.51 -7.97
N LYS A 194 31.15 -15.09 -8.60
CA LYS A 194 32.17 -15.95 -7.94
C LYS A 194 33.43 -15.18 -7.53
N SER A 195 33.72 -14.06 -8.20
CA SER A 195 34.89 -13.23 -7.90
C SER A 195 34.65 -12.21 -6.78
N LEU A 196 33.39 -12.07 -6.33
CA LEU A 196 33.00 -11.20 -5.21
C LEU A 196 33.47 -11.69 -3.84
N ASP A 197 33.82 -12.97 -3.75
CA ASP A 197 34.40 -13.57 -2.55
C ASP A 197 35.89 -13.16 -2.35
N SER A 198 36.43 -12.29 -3.21
CA SER A 198 37.79 -11.76 -3.10
C SER A 198 37.77 -10.26 -2.77
N ASP A 199 38.42 -9.86 -1.68
CA ASP A 199 38.53 -8.48 -1.15
C ASP A 199 39.31 -7.49 -2.04
N ASN A 200 39.43 -7.76 -3.35
CA ASN A 200 40.32 -7.03 -4.22
C ASN A 200 39.74 -5.67 -4.67
N SER A 201 40.29 -4.59 -4.13
CA SER A 201 39.83 -3.21 -4.39
C SER A 201 39.95 -2.76 -5.85
N GLU A 202 40.94 -3.26 -6.61
CA GLU A 202 41.10 -2.94 -8.04
C GLU A 202 40.05 -3.66 -8.90
N PHE A 203 39.67 -4.87 -8.52
CA PHE A 203 38.60 -5.60 -9.19
C PHE A 203 37.22 -4.94 -8.98
N ILE A 204 36.95 -4.42 -7.78
CA ILE A 204 35.72 -3.63 -7.53
C ILE A 204 35.69 -2.36 -8.41
N LYS A 205 36.83 -1.65 -8.54
CA LYS A 205 36.94 -0.48 -9.45
C LYS A 205 36.66 -0.88 -10.91
N LEU A 206 37.15 -2.04 -11.34
CA LEU A 206 36.91 -2.62 -12.65
C LEU A 206 35.41 -2.92 -12.87
N VAL A 207 34.77 -3.60 -11.92
CA VAL A 207 33.33 -3.92 -11.99
C VAL A 207 32.50 -2.64 -12.03
N LEU A 208 32.82 -1.63 -11.23
CA LEU A 208 32.15 -0.33 -11.25
C LEU A 208 32.33 0.41 -12.57
N LYS A 209 33.54 0.40 -13.16
CA LYS A 209 33.79 0.97 -14.49
C LYS A 209 32.99 0.25 -15.57
N LEU A 210 32.92 -1.08 -15.52
CA LEU A 210 32.10 -1.88 -16.44
C LEU A 210 30.61 -1.57 -16.27
N LEU A 211 30.10 -1.52 -15.04
CA LEU A 211 28.70 -1.15 -14.76
C LEU A 211 28.38 0.29 -15.20
N TYR A 212 29.32 1.22 -15.04
CA TYR A 212 29.17 2.59 -15.51
C TYR A 212 29.08 2.65 -17.03
N LEU A 213 29.97 1.96 -17.74
CA LEU A 213 29.90 1.80 -19.21
C LEU A 213 28.58 1.15 -19.64
N LEU A 214 28.13 0.12 -18.92
CA LEU A 214 26.86 -0.58 -19.15
C LEU A 214 25.65 0.35 -19.07
N THR A 215 25.71 1.44 -18.29
CA THR A 215 24.62 2.41 -18.28
C THR A 215 24.58 3.32 -19.51
N ASP A 216 25.70 3.61 -20.18
CA ASP A 216 25.79 4.67 -21.21
C ASP A 216 25.50 4.27 -22.67
N VAL A 217 25.36 2.98 -22.96
CA VAL A 217 25.24 2.52 -24.35
C VAL A 217 23.80 2.56 -24.86
N LYS A 218 23.58 3.19 -26.04
CA LYS A 218 22.27 3.27 -26.73
C LYS A 218 21.66 1.90 -27.07
N SER A 219 22.46 0.86 -27.29
CA SER A 219 22.02 -0.51 -27.64
C SER A 219 21.41 -1.29 -26.47
N VAL A 220 21.76 -0.94 -25.22
CA VAL A 220 21.14 -1.50 -24.00
C VAL A 220 19.65 -1.18 -23.94
N ARG A 221 19.19 -0.13 -24.64
CA ARG A 221 17.79 0.31 -24.63
C ARG A 221 16.81 -0.73 -25.19
N LYS A 222 17.21 -1.60 -26.12
CA LYS A 222 16.30 -2.50 -26.86
C LYS A 222 16.20 -3.93 -26.33
N ASN A 223 17.03 -4.34 -25.37
CA ASN A 223 17.08 -5.73 -24.91
C ASN A 223 16.69 -5.88 -23.43
N GLY A 224 15.45 -6.32 -23.18
CA GLY A 224 14.91 -6.48 -21.84
C GLY A 224 15.71 -7.46 -20.97
N GLN A 225 16.10 -8.62 -21.51
CA GLN A 225 16.82 -9.66 -20.77
C GLN A 225 18.20 -9.16 -20.28
N PHE A 226 18.88 -8.38 -21.11
CA PHE A 226 20.17 -7.78 -20.78
C PHE A 226 20.07 -6.87 -19.54
N LYS A 227 19.02 -6.05 -19.43
CA LYS A 227 18.78 -5.18 -18.27
C LYS A 227 18.52 -5.99 -17.00
N VAL A 228 17.75 -7.07 -17.11
CA VAL A 228 17.46 -7.96 -15.96
C VAL A 228 18.73 -8.56 -15.39
N ASP A 229 19.60 -9.05 -16.27
CA ASP A 229 20.86 -9.67 -15.90
C ASP A 229 21.83 -8.66 -15.26
N LEU A 230 21.81 -7.41 -15.74
CA LEU A 230 22.55 -6.29 -15.14
C LEU A 230 22.04 -5.96 -13.72
N PHE A 231 20.73 -5.84 -13.53
CA PHE A 231 20.13 -5.58 -12.20
C PHE A 231 20.42 -6.71 -11.22
N ARG A 232 20.42 -7.97 -11.67
CA ARG A 232 20.76 -9.13 -10.82
C ARG A 232 22.22 -9.09 -10.36
N ALA A 233 23.15 -8.78 -11.27
CA ALA A 233 24.56 -8.62 -10.91
C ALA A 233 24.74 -7.46 -9.91
N PHE A 234 24.06 -6.33 -10.16
CA PHE A 234 24.12 -5.16 -9.29
C PHE A 234 23.56 -5.41 -7.88
N HIS A 235 22.40 -6.08 -7.78
CA HIS A 235 21.82 -6.48 -6.50
C HIS A 235 22.80 -7.33 -5.70
N LYS A 236 23.39 -8.36 -6.32
CA LYS A 236 24.34 -9.23 -5.64
C LYS A 236 25.61 -8.49 -5.21
N LEU A 237 26.13 -7.58 -6.05
CA LEU A 237 27.27 -6.71 -5.71
C LEU A 237 27.01 -5.81 -4.49
N CYS A 238 25.78 -5.31 -4.34
CA CYS A 238 25.42 -4.36 -3.29
C CYS A 238 25.06 -5.02 -1.95
N THR A 239 25.20 -6.35 -1.83
CA THR A 239 25.05 -7.05 -0.53
C THR A 239 26.17 -6.67 0.44
N GLU A 240 27.36 -6.33 -0.07
CA GLU A 240 28.51 -5.88 0.71
C GLU A 240 28.54 -4.37 0.96
N GLY A 241 28.78 -3.97 2.21
CA GLY A 241 28.75 -2.55 2.64
C GLY A 241 29.81 -1.68 1.97
N ALA A 242 31.04 -2.19 1.82
CA ALA A 242 32.13 -1.45 1.17
C ALA A 242 31.84 -1.15 -0.32
N ILE A 243 31.12 -2.05 -1.00
CA ILE A 243 30.72 -1.87 -2.40
C ILE A 243 29.60 -0.84 -2.50
N ARG A 244 28.59 -0.87 -1.60
CA ARG A 244 27.54 0.16 -1.55
C ARG A 244 28.11 1.58 -1.47
N ASN A 245 29.12 1.79 -0.63
CA ASN A 245 29.79 3.09 -0.51
C ASN A 245 30.49 3.53 -1.81
N LYS A 246 31.16 2.61 -2.52
CA LYS A 246 31.83 2.94 -3.79
C LYS A 246 30.84 3.18 -4.93
N VAL A 247 29.76 2.38 -4.99
CA VAL A 247 28.64 2.58 -5.91
C VAL A 247 28.06 3.98 -5.72
N ARG A 248 27.86 4.41 -4.46
CA ARG A 248 27.37 5.76 -4.11
C ARG A 248 28.30 6.85 -4.65
N LEU A 249 29.59 6.78 -4.31
CA LEU A 249 30.58 7.79 -4.73
C LEU A 249 30.78 7.86 -6.24
N SER A 250 30.49 6.78 -6.97
CA SER A 250 30.62 6.75 -8.44
C SER A 250 29.48 7.43 -9.21
N GLY A 251 28.39 7.84 -8.55
CA GLY A 251 27.18 8.37 -9.21
C GLY A 251 26.38 7.33 -10.01
N LEU A 252 26.77 6.06 -9.93
CA LEU A 252 26.13 4.95 -10.65
C LEU A 252 24.69 4.72 -10.21
N LEU A 253 24.40 4.91 -8.91
CA LEU A 253 23.06 4.82 -8.34
C LEU A 253 22.09 5.81 -9.01
N THR A 254 22.49 7.08 -9.13
CA THR A 254 21.71 8.13 -9.78
C THR A 254 21.46 7.82 -11.26
N LYS A 255 22.49 7.34 -11.98
CA LYS A 255 22.36 6.93 -13.38
C LYS A 255 21.36 5.77 -13.56
N LEU A 256 21.40 4.77 -12.67
CA LEU A 256 20.48 3.63 -12.72
C LEU A 256 19.03 4.04 -12.50
N ILE A 257 18.77 4.91 -11.52
CA ILE A 257 17.43 5.43 -11.25
C ILE A 257 16.90 6.19 -12.47
N ASN A 258 17.70 7.09 -13.04
CA ASN A 258 17.30 7.87 -14.21
C ASN A 258 16.99 7.00 -15.44
N LYS A 259 17.76 5.92 -15.63
CA LYS A 259 17.66 5.03 -16.80
C LYS A 259 16.70 3.85 -16.60
N CYS A 260 15.98 3.77 -15.47
CA CYS A 260 14.96 2.74 -15.27
C CYS A 260 13.74 3.00 -16.16
N ASP A 261 13.38 2.03 -16.99
CA ASP A 261 12.18 2.09 -17.82
C ASP A 261 10.96 1.54 -17.07
N PRO A 262 9.73 1.94 -17.47
CA PRO A 262 8.50 1.35 -16.96
C PRO A 262 8.50 -0.18 -17.18
N GLY A 263 8.22 -0.96 -16.15
CA GLY A 263 8.23 -2.43 -16.17
C GLY A 263 9.46 -3.11 -15.54
N ASN A 264 10.48 -2.36 -15.10
CA ASN A 264 11.61 -2.88 -14.32
C ASN A 264 11.67 -2.31 -12.90
N GLU A 265 10.62 -1.62 -12.44
CA GLU A 265 10.58 -0.93 -11.15
C GLU A 265 10.84 -1.88 -9.98
N GLN A 266 10.26 -3.09 -10.00
CA GLN A 266 10.41 -4.08 -8.94
C GLN A 266 11.86 -4.51 -8.72
N LYS A 267 12.64 -4.63 -9.79
CA LYS A 267 14.05 -5.06 -9.71
C LYS A 267 14.93 -3.94 -9.20
N LEU A 268 14.63 -2.69 -9.59
CA LEU A 268 15.29 -1.52 -9.05
C LEU A 268 14.92 -1.33 -7.57
N LEU A 269 13.67 -1.55 -7.17
CA LEU A 269 13.24 -1.50 -5.77
C LEU A 269 13.99 -2.53 -4.90
N ALA A 270 14.18 -3.76 -5.39
CA ALA A 270 14.97 -4.78 -4.70
C ALA A 270 16.44 -4.34 -4.50
N VAL A 271 17.05 -3.72 -5.52
CA VAL A 271 18.39 -3.14 -5.41
C VAL A 271 18.42 -2.02 -4.37
N LEU A 272 17.44 -1.11 -4.41
CA LEU A 272 17.38 0.07 -3.53
C LEU A 272 17.07 -0.29 -2.08
N TYR A 273 16.39 -1.42 -1.85
CA TYR A 273 16.23 -1.99 -0.52
C TYR A 273 17.58 -2.29 0.16
N LEU A 274 18.59 -2.71 -0.60
CA LEU A 274 19.93 -2.96 -0.05
C LEU A 274 20.61 -1.68 0.44
N PHE A 275 20.14 -0.51 -0.01
CA PHE A 275 20.63 0.80 0.41
C PHE A 275 19.76 1.44 1.50
N GLN A 276 18.70 0.78 1.96
CA GLN A 276 17.71 1.37 2.88
C GLN A 276 18.32 1.82 4.22
N TYR A 277 19.39 1.18 4.67
CA TYR A 277 20.06 1.50 5.93
C TYR A 277 21.17 2.56 5.78
N ASP A 278 21.48 3.01 4.55
CA ASP A 278 22.45 4.09 4.28
C ASP A 278 21.72 5.42 4.02
N GLN A 279 21.81 6.35 4.97
CA GLN A 279 21.11 7.63 4.89
C GLN A 279 21.50 8.45 3.65
N ALA A 280 22.77 8.41 3.24
CA ALA A 280 23.24 9.18 2.08
C ALA A 280 22.72 8.61 0.76
N SER A 281 22.65 7.29 0.60
CA SER A 281 22.00 6.67 -0.56
C SER A 281 20.51 6.99 -0.61
N MET A 282 19.80 6.90 0.51
CA MET A 282 18.37 7.26 0.56
C MET A 282 18.14 8.73 0.28
N TRP A 283 19.04 9.61 0.72
CA TRP A 283 19.03 11.03 0.35
C TRP A 283 19.19 11.21 -1.17
N ILE A 284 20.18 10.57 -1.81
CA ILE A 284 20.35 10.64 -3.28
C ILE A 284 19.08 10.16 -4.00
N CYS A 285 18.48 9.06 -3.56
CA CYS A 285 17.26 8.52 -4.15
C CYS A 285 16.09 9.49 -4.01
N SER A 286 15.93 10.11 -2.86
CA SER A 286 14.86 11.07 -2.57
C SER A 286 14.95 12.38 -3.37
N GLN A 287 16.12 12.74 -3.91
CA GLN A 287 16.26 13.90 -4.80
C GLN A 287 15.76 13.60 -6.22
N ASN A 288 15.32 12.37 -6.51
CA ASN A 288 14.93 11.95 -7.85
C ASN A 288 13.39 11.79 -7.97
N PRO A 289 12.69 12.68 -8.70
CA PRO A 289 11.23 12.63 -8.84
C PRO A 289 10.72 11.32 -9.44
N LYS A 290 11.49 10.73 -10.37
CA LYS A 290 11.12 9.47 -11.03
C LYS A 290 11.15 8.29 -10.05
N PHE A 291 12.09 8.31 -9.10
CA PHE A 291 12.13 7.31 -8.03
C PHE A 291 10.96 7.44 -7.07
N ILE A 292 10.62 8.67 -6.68
CA ILE A 292 9.48 8.95 -5.82
C ILE A 292 8.18 8.47 -6.48
N ALA A 293 7.94 8.84 -7.74
CA ALA A 293 6.76 8.39 -8.50
C ALA A 293 6.70 6.86 -8.61
N MET A 294 7.85 6.21 -8.82
CA MET A 294 7.96 4.74 -8.85
C MET A 294 7.58 4.09 -7.52
N LEU A 295 7.98 4.66 -6.38
CA LEU A 295 7.60 4.15 -5.07
C LEU A 295 6.10 4.26 -4.85
N PHE A 296 5.50 5.40 -5.17
CA PHE A 296 4.06 5.64 -5.03
C PHE A 296 3.23 4.68 -5.91
N ASN A 297 3.62 4.50 -7.17
CA ASN A 297 2.93 3.57 -8.09
C ASN A 297 2.99 2.10 -7.64
N ASN A 298 3.96 1.74 -6.78
CA ASN A 298 4.20 0.38 -6.33
C ASN A 298 3.95 0.19 -4.81
N ILE A 299 3.13 1.04 -4.17
CA ILE A 299 2.84 0.99 -2.72
C ILE A 299 2.30 -0.37 -2.24
N LYS A 300 1.74 -1.20 -3.14
CA LYS A 300 1.30 -2.57 -2.80
C LYS A 300 2.42 -3.51 -2.35
N ILE A 301 3.69 -3.09 -2.48
CA ILE A 301 4.86 -3.91 -2.15
C ILE A 301 5.38 -3.50 -0.76
N PRO A 302 5.57 -4.43 0.19
CA PRO A 302 6.07 -4.10 1.54
C PRO A 302 7.37 -3.27 1.53
N THR A 303 8.25 -3.55 0.57
CA THR A 303 9.52 -2.85 0.33
C THR A 303 9.33 -1.37 0.02
N SER A 304 8.31 -0.99 -0.78
CA SER A 304 8.08 0.40 -1.16
C SER A 304 7.54 1.22 0.02
N VAL A 305 6.68 0.63 0.85
CA VAL A 305 6.21 1.24 2.11
C VAL A 305 7.39 1.49 3.06
N GLN A 306 8.25 0.49 3.27
CA GLN A 306 9.45 0.64 4.11
C GLN A 306 10.39 1.74 3.59
N LEU A 307 10.62 1.80 2.28
CA LEU A 307 11.46 2.86 1.68
C LEU A 307 10.82 4.24 1.81
N LEU A 308 9.50 4.38 1.66
CA LEU A 308 8.79 5.63 1.88
C LEU A 308 8.89 6.11 3.34
N ILE A 309 8.81 5.19 4.31
CA ILE A 309 9.03 5.50 5.74
C ILE A 309 10.45 6.04 5.98
N ILE A 310 11.44 5.44 5.33
CA ILE A 310 12.84 5.86 5.50
C ILE A 310 13.09 7.21 4.82
N ILE A 311 12.54 7.43 3.62
CA ILE A 311 12.70 8.68 2.85
C ILE A 311 12.03 9.87 3.55
N SER A 312 10.83 9.66 4.11
CA SER A 312 10.10 10.72 4.81
C SER A 312 10.86 11.24 6.03
N ARG A 313 11.69 10.39 6.66
CA ARG A 313 12.57 10.77 7.79
C ARG A 313 13.79 11.59 7.37
N ILE A 314 14.24 11.46 6.12
CA ILE A 314 15.57 11.95 5.69
C ILE A 314 15.48 13.23 4.83
N THR A 315 14.33 13.55 4.21
CA THR A 315 14.31 14.57 3.13
C THR A 315 13.12 15.53 3.13
N PRO A 316 13.34 16.86 2.91
CA PRO A 316 12.29 17.87 2.75
C PRO A 316 11.34 17.75 1.53
N PRO A 317 11.77 17.48 0.29
CA PRO A 317 10.89 17.56 -0.89
C PRO A 317 9.83 16.46 -0.95
N VAL A 318 10.09 15.30 -0.33
CA VAL A 318 9.07 14.26 -0.14
C VAL A 318 7.99 14.74 0.84
N LYS A 319 8.30 15.72 1.70
CA LYS A 319 7.35 16.20 2.72
C LYS A 319 6.19 16.99 2.14
N GLU A 320 6.40 17.67 1.01
CA GLU A 320 5.37 18.41 0.29
C GLU A 320 4.59 17.50 -0.69
N LEU A 321 5.29 16.57 -1.36
CA LEU A 321 4.71 15.65 -2.35
C LEU A 321 3.78 14.57 -1.77
N VAL A 322 3.91 14.23 -0.48
CA VAL A 322 3.13 13.15 0.16
C VAL A 322 1.65 13.52 0.35
N ILE A 323 1.32 14.79 0.53
CA ILE A 323 0.05 15.16 1.18
C ILE A 323 -1.12 15.39 0.20
N ASP A 324 -0.88 15.83 -1.03
CA ASP A 324 -2.02 16.21 -1.89
C ASP A 324 -2.61 15.03 -2.69
N GLU A 325 -1.83 14.39 -3.54
CA GLU A 325 -2.33 13.33 -4.46
C GLU A 325 -2.31 11.92 -3.86
N ASN A 326 -1.38 11.64 -2.94
CA ASN A 326 -1.11 10.27 -2.47
C ASN A 326 -1.67 9.97 -1.07
N LEU A 327 -2.17 10.98 -0.34
CA LEU A 327 -2.63 10.80 1.03
C LEU A 327 -3.82 9.85 1.13
N ASP A 328 -4.71 9.81 0.14
CA ASP A 328 -5.83 8.85 0.13
C ASP A 328 -5.32 7.40 0.00
N ILE A 329 -4.22 7.16 -0.74
CA ILE A 329 -3.61 5.82 -0.85
C ILE A 329 -3.03 5.40 0.51
N ILE A 330 -2.41 6.34 1.21
CA ILE A 330 -1.81 6.10 2.53
C ILE A 330 -2.91 5.87 3.58
N ILE A 331 -3.95 6.71 3.61
CA ILE A 331 -5.08 6.60 4.56
C ILE A 331 -5.82 5.28 4.39
N ASN A 332 -6.06 4.85 3.15
CA ASN A 332 -6.84 3.64 2.88
C ASN A 332 -6.04 2.34 3.06
N ASN A 333 -4.72 2.41 3.29
CA ASN A 333 -3.87 1.24 3.45
C ASN A 333 -3.46 1.04 4.92
N LYS A 334 -3.95 -0.06 5.53
CA LYS A 334 -3.64 -0.40 6.92
C LYS A 334 -2.14 -0.58 7.20
N ASP A 335 -1.38 -1.04 6.20
CA ASP A 335 0.08 -1.21 6.33
C ASP A 335 0.82 0.14 6.46
N CYS A 336 0.17 1.23 6.02
CA CYS A 336 0.69 2.59 6.10
C CYS A 336 0.30 3.32 7.40
N HIS A 337 -0.42 2.68 8.34
CA HIS A 337 -0.81 3.32 9.61
C HIS A 337 0.41 3.80 10.43
N SER A 338 1.53 3.08 10.37
CA SER A 338 2.78 3.53 11.00
C SER A 338 3.37 4.79 10.36
N VAL A 339 3.17 4.96 9.05
CA VAL A 339 3.54 6.16 8.29
C VAL A 339 2.63 7.32 8.72
N LEU A 340 1.31 7.09 8.72
CA LEU A 340 0.32 8.09 9.16
C LEU A 340 0.65 8.60 10.56
N LYS A 341 0.86 7.70 11.54
CA LYS A 341 1.26 8.08 12.90
C LYS A 341 2.55 8.92 12.95
N ASN A 342 3.51 8.70 12.06
CA ASN A 342 4.72 9.51 12.02
C ASN A 342 4.49 10.88 11.36
N ILE A 343 3.63 10.94 10.34
CA ILE A 343 3.21 12.19 9.71
C ILE A 343 2.46 13.04 10.74
N THR A 344 1.52 12.44 11.49
CA THR A 344 0.77 13.13 12.54
C THR A 344 1.67 13.59 13.68
N LYS A 345 2.73 12.86 14.05
CA LYS A 345 3.66 13.30 15.11
C LYS A 345 4.60 14.46 14.74
N THR A 346 4.62 14.89 13.49
CA THR A 346 5.65 15.80 12.98
C THR A 346 5.06 17.14 12.57
N ASN A 347 5.32 18.19 13.35
CA ASN A 347 4.80 19.55 13.17
C ASN A 347 4.95 20.12 11.74
N GLN A 348 5.97 19.71 11.00
CA GLN A 348 6.23 20.20 9.64
C GLN A 348 5.13 19.81 8.63
N PHE A 349 4.36 18.76 8.91
CA PHE A 349 3.25 18.32 8.05
C PHE A 349 1.91 18.95 8.42
N LEU A 350 1.83 19.65 9.54
CA LEU A 350 0.56 20.20 10.05
C LEU A 350 -0.09 21.14 9.03
N LYS A 351 0.66 22.09 8.49
CA LYS A 351 0.15 23.06 7.50
C LYS A 351 -0.35 22.37 6.21
N PRO A 352 0.44 21.55 5.50
CA PRO A 352 -0.07 20.88 4.31
C PRO A 352 -1.22 19.90 4.62
N LEU A 353 -1.22 19.22 5.78
CA LEU A 353 -2.35 18.38 6.18
C LEU A 353 -3.64 19.18 6.37
N LEU A 354 -3.56 20.34 7.01
CA LEU A 354 -4.68 21.27 7.17
C LEU A 354 -5.21 21.71 5.80
N LEU A 355 -4.32 22.11 4.89
CA LEU A 355 -4.68 22.56 3.54
C LEU A 355 -5.25 21.44 2.65
N SER A 356 -5.01 20.17 2.98
CA SER A 356 -5.55 19.04 2.23
C SER A 356 -7.05 18.80 2.44
N GLY A 357 -7.63 19.32 3.53
CA GLY A 357 -9.02 19.03 3.93
C GLY A 357 -9.29 17.56 4.32
N LYS A 358 -8.25 16.74 4.50
CA LYS A 358 -8.35 15.28 4.74
C LYS A 358 -8.11 14.86 6.21
N VAL A 359 -7.99 15.82 7.14
CA VAL A 359 -7.73 15.56 8.57
C VAL A 359 -8.75 14.58 9.18
N TRP A 360 -10.04 14.77 8.88
CA TRP A 360 -11.12 13.90 9.36
C TRP A 360 -10.99 12.44 8.89
N LYS A 361 -10.41 12.21 7.70
CA LYS A 361 -10.18 10.85 7.17
C LYS A 361 -9.06 10.12 7.92
N ILE A 362 -8.05 10.85 8.38
CA ILE A 362 -6.94 10.29 9.18
C ILE A 362 -7.46 9.80 10.53
N GLU A 363 -8.30 10.60 11.19
CA GLU A 363 -8.97 10.21 12.44
C GLU A 363 -9.84 8.96 12.23
N LYS A 364 -10.63 8.93 11.15
CA LYS A 364 -11.46 7.77 10.78
C LYS A 364 -10.64 6.49 10.54
N ALA A 365 -9.40 6.61 10.08
CA ALA A 365 -8.48 5.48 9.92
C ALA A 365 -7.89 4.97 11.26
N GLY A 366 -8.26 5.57 12.40
CA GLY A 366 -7.81 5.17 13.74
C GLY A 366 -6.44 5.75 14.11
N CYS A 367 -5.97 6.77 13.40
CA CYS A 367 -4.78 7.53 13.76
C CYS A 367 -5.22 8.81 14.48
N SER A 368 -5.11 8.82 15.81
CA SER A 368 -5.41 10.02 16.60
C SER A 368 -4.53 11.19 16.14
N MET A 369 -5.18 12.28 15.78
CA MET A 369 -4.52 13.55 15.46
C MET A 369 -4.14 14.34 16.73
N GLU A 370 -4.52 13.84 17.91
CA GLU A 370 -4.36 14.51 19.21
C GLU A 370 -2.88 14.58 19.67
N GLU A 371 -1.97 13.83 19.04
CA GLU A 371 -0.54 13.84 19.33
C GLU A 371 0.21 15.06 18.73
N LEU A 372 -0.45 15.94 17.97
CA LEU A 372 0.12 17.15 17.33
C LEU A 372 0.45 18.33 18.29
N GLY A 373 0.50 18.05 19.59
CA GLY A 373 0.56 19.05 20.65
C GLY A 373 1.97 19.41 21.12
N SER A 374 2.71 20.21 20.36
CA SER A 374 3.53 21.27 20.98
C SER A 374 2.70 22.57 20.93
N LEU A 375 1.83 22.73 21.92
CA LEU A 375 0.69 23.65 22.00
C LEU A 375 0.90 25.06 21.43
N VAL A 376 2.10 25.65 21.54
CA VAL A 376 2.35 27.04 21.15
C VAL A 376 2.47 27.25 19.63
N HIS A 377 3.08 26.32 18.89
CA HIS A 377 3.28 26.49 17.43
C HIS A 377 2.02 26.17 16.64
N THR A 378 1.23 25.21 17.13
CA THR A 378 -0.04 24.78 16.54
C THR A 378 -1.08 25.91 16.65
N GLU A 379 -1.18 26.58 17.80
CA GLU A 379 -2.11 27.69 18.02
C GLU A 379 -1.88 28.85 17.05
N ASN A 380 -0.66 29.39 16.97
CA ASN A 380 -0.36 30.54 16.11
C ASN A 380 -0.62 30.23 14.62
N LEU A 381 -0.28 29.03 14.16
CA LEU A 381 -0.56 28.60 12.79
C LEU A 381 -2.07 28.50 12.53
N LEU A 382 -2.84 27.92 13.46
CA LEU A 382 -4.29 27.80 13.33
C LEU A 382 -4.95 29.18 13.28
N ILE A 383 -4.55 30.09 14.17
CA ILE A 383 -5.03 31.48 14.18
C ILE A 383 -4.72 32.15 12.82
N GLN A 384 -3.48 32.05 12.35
CA GLN A 384 -3.08 32.63 11.07
C GLN A 384 -3.92 32.09 9.90
N LEU A 385 -4.18 30.78 9.87
CA LEU A 385 -4.95 30.14 8.80
C LEU A 385 -6.46 30.42 8.90
N LEU A 386 -7.02 30.53 10.10
CA LEU A 386 -8.42 30.94 10.32
C LEU A 386 -8.65 32.42 9.96
N SER A 387 -7.62 33.26 10.06
CA SER A 387 -7.62 34.65 9.59
C SER A 387 -7.27 34.79 8.09
N SER A 388 -7.15 33.69 7.35
CA SER A 388 -6.88 33.74 5.90
C SER A 388 -8.03 34.40 5.12
N ILE A 389 -7.67 35.13 4.06
CA ILE A 389 -8.62 35.73 3.11
C ILE A 389 -9.25 34.66 2.21
N GLU A 390 -8.57 33.53 2.02
CA GLU A 390 -9.08 32.42 1.21
C GLU A 390 -10.14 31.62 1.98
N ASN A 391 -11.40 31.72 1.54
CA ASN A 391 -12.54 31.03 2.17
C ASN A 391 -12.30 29.52 2.31
N LYS A 392 -11.75 28.87 1.27
CA LYS A 392 -11.50 27.42 1.29
C LYS A 392 -10.54 27.01 2.41
N ILE A 393 -9.47 27.78 2.62
CA ILE A 393 -8.51 27.52 3.72
C ILE A 393 -9.21 27.68 5.07
N LYS A 394 -10.00 28.76 5.24
CA LYS A 394 -10.75 29.02 6.47
C LYS A 394 -11.74 27.87 6.77
N GLU A 395 -12.43 27.37 5.75
CA GLU A 395 -13.35 26.23 5.86
C GLU A 395 -12.64 24.93 6.26
N ASP A 396 -11.59 24.53 5.52
CA ASP A 396 -10.85 23.29 5.76
C ASP A 396 -10.21 23.28 7.16
N VAL A 397 -9.67 24.42 7.59
CA VAL A 397 -9.07 24.56 8.92
C VAL A 397 -10.12 24.55 10.00
N SER A 398 -11.26 25.25 9.82
CA SER A 398 -12.36 25.25 10.79
C SER A 398 -12.89 23.83 11.03
N LEU A 399 -13.03 23.03 9.96
CA LEU A 399 -13.47 21.63 10.07
C LEU A 399 -12.44 20.72 10.73
N ALA A 400 -11.15 21.05 10.65
CA ALA A 400 -10.05 20.28 11.22
C ALA A 400 -9.80 20.56 12.71
N VAL A 401 -10.03 21.79 13.18
CA VAL A 401 -9.78 22.23 14.56
C VAL A 401 -10.28 21.24 15.64
N PRO A 402 -11.51 20.68 15.56
CA PRO A 402 -12.01 19.77 16.59
C PRO A 402 -11.29 18.43 16.70
N PHE A 403 -10.54 18.05 15.66
CA PHE A 403 -9.73 16.82 15.63
C PHE A 403 -8.30 17.05 16.13
N LEU A 404 -7.80 18.28 16.03
CA LEU A 404 -6.42 18.62 16.38
C LEU A 404 -6.24 18.91 17.87
N ILE A 405 -7.29 19.42 18.52
CA ILE A 405 -7.20 19.88 19.90
C ILE A 405 -7.70 18.77 20.82
N LYS A 406 -6.82 18.41 21.74
CA LYS A 406 -7.10 17.48 22.82
C LYS A 406 -8.30 17.93 23.66
N PRO A 407 -9.19 17.02 24.08
CA PRO A 407 -10.27 17.36 25.00
C PRO A 407 -9.78 18.06 26.27
N GLU A 408 -8.58 17.76 26.76
CA GLU A 408 -8.01 18.41 27.96
C GLU A 408 -7.62 19.88 27.72
N ASN A 409 -7.39 20.29 26.46
CA ASN A 409 -7.08 21.68 26.07
C ASN A 409 -8.35 22.39 25.56
N PHE A 410 -9.47 22.15 26.24
CA PHE A 410 -10.78 22.66 25.86
C PHE A 410 -10.84 24.19 25.74
N GLU A 411 -10.10 24.91 26.59
CA GLU A 411 -10.01 26.38 26.54
C GLU A 411 -9.45 26.89 25.20
N LEU A 412 -8.38 26.25 24.68
CA LEU A 412 -7.82 26.59 23.37
C LEU A 412 -8.80 26.29 22.23
N LEU A 413 -9.52 25.16 22.34
CA LEU A 413 -10.59 24.84 21.39
C LEU A 413 -11.67 25.92 21.38
N CYS A 414 -12.16 26.34 22.55
CA CYS A 414 -13.15 27.41 22.65
C CYS A 414 -12.62 28.75 22.15
N LYS A 415 -11.36 29.09 22.43
CA LYS A 415 -10.70 30.26 21.87
C LYS A 415 -10.77 30.28 20.34
N LEU A 416 -10.41 29.17 19.69
CA LEU A 416 -10.42 29.07 18.23
C LEU A 416 -11.85 29.03 17.65
N LEU A 417 -12.79 28.38 18.33
CA LEU A 417 -14.18 28.29 17.91
C LEU A 417 -14.92 29.63 18.01
N ILE A 418 -14.68 30.39 19.08
CA ILE A 418 -15.38 31.63 19.42
C ILE A 418 -14.61 32.85 18.91
N GLN A 419 -13.41 33.09 19.43
CA GLN A 419 -12.65 34.32 19.16
C GLN A 419 -12.16 34.38 17.71
N HIS A 420 -11.93 33.22 17.07
CA HIS A 420 -11.52 33.12 15.67
C HIS A 420 -12.62 32.62 14.73
N GLU A 421 -13.88 32.67 15.17
CA GLU A 421 -15.08 32.39 14.37
C GLU A 421 -15.16 31.00 13.70
N ALA A 422 -14.31 30.04 14.08
CA ALA A 422 -14.32 28.73 13.44
C ALA A 422 -15.69 28.03 13.60
N MET A 423 -16.40 28.25 14.72
CA MET A 423 -17.75 27.70 14.90
C MET A 423 -18.76 28.29 13.91
N ASN A 424 -18.71 29.59 13.65
CA ASN A 424 -19.61 30.24 12.68
C ASN A 424 -19.42 29.66 11.28
N VAL A 425 -18.17 29.39 10.90
CA VAL A 425 -17.83 28.74 9.63
C VAL A 425 -18.37 27.30 9.60
N ILE A 426 -18.13 26.50 10.64
CA ILE A 426 -18.63 25.11 10.73
C ILE A 426 -20.17 25.08 10.61
N LEU A 427 -20.87 25.94 11.35
CA LEU A 427 -22.33 26.00 11.35
C LEU A 427 -22.88 26.48 10.01
N LYS A 428 -22.21 27.41 9.34
CA LYS A 428 -22.55 27.84 7.98
C LYS A 428 -22.42 26.68 6.99
N ILE A 429 -21.27 25.99 6.98
CA ILE A 429 -21.03 24.82 6.11
C ILE A 429 -22.06 23.73 6.40
N PHE A 430 -22.38 23.47 7.68
CA PHE A 430 -23.37 22.48 8.07
C PHE A 430 -24.79 22.83 7.59
N LYS A 431 -25.16 24.11 7.60
CA LYS A 431 -26.45 24.55 7.07
C LYS A 431 -26.54 24.41 5.55
N GLU A 432 -25.46 24.68 4.83
CA GLU A 432 -25.39 24.58 3.37
C GLU A 432 -25.25 23.13 2.90
N ASN A 433 -24.41 22.33 3.56
CA ASN A 433 -24.02 20.97 3.18
C ASN A 433 -24.17 19.95 4.33
N PRO A 434 -25.39 19.75 4.87
CA PRO A 434 -25.63 18.92 6.07
C PRO A 434 -25.38 17.42 5.86
N LEU A 435 -25.22 16.96 4.62
CA LEU A 435 -24.96 15.55 4.30
C LEU A 435 -23.49 15.25 4.00
N GLU A 436 -22.63 16.27 4.00
CA GLU A 436 -21.22 16.07 3.68
C GLU A 436 -20.52 15.36 4.86
N GLU A 437 -19.85 14.25 4.56
CA GLU A 437 -19.28 13.35 5.57
C GLU A 437 -18.29 14.05 6.50
N LYS A 438 -17.43 14.93 5.93
CA LYS A 438 -16.45 15.69 6.70
C LYS A 438 -17.12 16.58 7.75
N VAL A 439 -18.24 17.20 7.39
CA VAL A 439 -18.98 18.14 8.25
C VAL A 439 -19.67 17.37 9.37
N LEU A 440 -20.30 16.24 9.05
CA LEU A 440 -20.92 15.36 10.04
C LEU A 440 -19.91 14.83 11.06
N ALA A 441 -18.72 14.43 10.59
CA ALA A 441 -17.63 14.01 11.47
C ALA A 441 -17.19 15.14 12.41
N THR A 442 -17.04 16.37 11.90
CA THR A 442 -16.70 17.55 12.72
C THR A 442 -17.77 17.84 13.78
N ILE A 443 -19.06 17.84 13.41
CA ILE A 443 -20.17 18.09 14.34
C ILE A 443 -20.19 17.06 15.47
N ILE A 444 -20.02 15.78 15.16
CA ILE A 444 -20.00 14.71 16.17
C ILE A 444 -18.79 14.84 17.08
N ARG A 445 -17.61 15.15 16.51
CA ARG A 445 -16.41 15.37 17.30
C ARG A 445 -16.60 16.52 18.28
N LEU A 446 -17.17 17.65 17.84
CA LEU A 446 -17.52 18.76 18.71
C LEU A 446 -18.49 18.32 19.82
N LEU A 447 -19.59 17.66 19.47
CA LEU A 447 -20.58 17.19 20.45
C LEU A 447 -19.96 16.27 21.50
N TYR A 448 -19.09 15.36 21.09
CA TYR A 448 -18.33 14.51 21.99
C TYR A 448 -17.44 15.33 22.93
N THR A 449 -16.65 16.26 22.39
CA THR A 449 -15.74 17.09 23.20
C THR A 449 -16.49 18.01 24.17
N PHE A 450 -17.58 18.64 23.76
CA PHE A 450 -18.42 19.47 24.64
C PHE A 450 -19.10 18.64 25.74
N ARG A 451 -19.55 17.41 25.43
CA ARG A 451 -20.14 16.51 26.42
C ARG A 451 -19.15 16.11 27.52
N GLN A 452 -17.89 15.89 27.16
CA GLN A 452 -16.87 15.49 28.14
C GLN A 452 -16.44 16.63 29.07
N ASN A 453 -16.39 17.87 28.54
CA ASN A 453 -15.73 18.98 29.23
C ASN A 453 -16.67 20.07 29.75
N TYR A 454 -17.86 20.28 29.17
CA TYR A 454 -18.65 21.46 29.47
C TYR A 454 -19.95 21.21 30.24
N TYR A 455 -20.71 20.12 30.08
CA TYR A 455 -21.95 19.97 30.88
C TYR A 455 -22.59 18.57 30.89
N LYS A 456 -23.22 18.23 32.03
CA LYS A 456 -24.25 17.18 32.14
C LYS A 456 -25.44 17.50 31.22
N PRO A 457 -26.13 16.50 30.65
CA PRO A 457 -27.14 16.70 29.59
C PRO A 457 -28.28 17.67 29.91
N GLU A 458 -28.54 17.97 31.19
CA GLU A 458 -29.68 18.75 31.68
C GLU A 458 -29.85 20.15 31.03
N CYS A 459 -28.76 20.82 30.63
CA CYS A 459 -28.82 22.18 30.04
C CYS A 459 -29.19 22.23 28.53
N PHE A 460 -29.07 21.10 27.81
CA PHE A 460 -29.61 20.94 26.46
C PHE A 460 -31.15 21.07 26.47
N PHE A 461 -31.76 20.77 27.62
CA PHE A 461 -33.19 20.54 27.74
C PHE A 461 -33.97 21.68 28.41
N LYS A 462 -33.32 22.56 29.19
CA LYS A 462 -33.96 23.74 29.81
C LYS A 462 -34.20 24.93 28.85
N GLY A 463 -33.69 24.88 27.61
CA GLY A 463 -33.69 26.03 26.69
C GLY A 463 -34.87 26.13 25.71
N PHE A 464 -35.76 25.14 25.70
CA PHE A 464 -36.86 25.10 24.73
C PHE A 464 -38.18 24.93 25.47
N GLY A 465 -38.73 26.06 25.91
CA GLY A 465 -40.02 26.17 26.57
C GLY A 465 -39.97 25.84 28.06
N GLU A 466 -39.77 26.86 28.90
CA GLU A 466 -40.73 27.29 29.94
C GLU A 466 -40.11 28.29 30.92
N ASN A 467 -40.74 29.47 31.01
CA ASN A 467 -40.87 30.16 32.29
C ASN A 467 -41.81 29.31 33.14
N MET A 468 -41.29 28.35 33.89
CA MET A 468 -41.96 27.82 35.07
C MET A 468 -40.91 27.20 35.97
N ALA A 469 -40.74 27.84 37.14
CA ALA A 469 -40.01 27.28 38.24
C ALA A 469 -40.61 25.91 38.59
N CYS A 470 -39.77 24.89 38.70
CA CYS A 470 -40.10 23.71 39.48
C CYS A 470 -39.09 23.70 40.61
N ASP A 471 -39.62 23.91 41.81
CA ASP A 471 -38.94 23.78 43.08
C ASP A 471 -38.17 22.46 43.16
N ASP A 472 -36.94 22.57 43.65
CA ASP A 472 -36.09 21.44 44.02
C ASP A 472 -36.70 20.75 45.24
N ASP A 473 -37.57 19.77 45.00
CA ASP A 473 -37.86 18.72 45.98
C ASP A 473 -38.09 17.41 45.22
N PHE A 474 -37.15 16.47 45.34
CA PHE A 474 -37.37 15.02 45.48
C PHE A 474 -36.07 14.25 45.20
N ILE A 475 -35.28 14.00 46.24
CA ILE A 475 -34.58 12.72 46.42
C ILE A 475 -34.87 12.24 47.84
N ASN A 476 -35.80 11.30 47.96
CA ASN A 476 -35.61 10.05 48.70
C ASN A 476 -36.92 9.27 48.72
N LEU A 477 -37.04 8.29 47.83
CA LEU A 477 -37.78 7.08 48.12
C LEU A 477 -36.80 5.92 47.95
N HIS A 478 -36.13 5.66 49.08
CA HIS A 478 -35.51 4.38 49.39
C HIS A 478 -36.47 3.23 49.13
N ASN A 479 -35.90 2.06 48.82
CA ASN A 479 -36.30 0.75 49.34
C ASN A 479 -37.62 0.77 50.13
N VAL A 480 -38.70 0.39 49.46
CA VAL A 480 -39.84 -0.22 50.12
C VAL A 480 -39.92 -1.64 49.59
N ASN A 481 -39.02 -2.48 50.09
CA ASN A 481 -39.35 -3.87 50.37
C ASN A 481 -40.12 -3.86 51.70
N ASP A 482 -41.35 -3.34 51.68
CA ASP A 482 -42.33 -3.72 52.69
C ASP A 482 -43.33 -4.63 51.98
N GLU A 483 -43.13 -5.92 52.19
CA GLU A 483 -44.17 -6.93 52.17
C GLU A 483 -45.21 -6.56 53.23
N ALA A 484 -46.02 -5.54 52.94
CA ALA A 484 -47.18 -5.18 53.74
C ALA A 484 -48.40 -5.25 52.84
N ASN A 485 -49.03 -6.42 52.86
CA ASN A 485 -50.47 -6.63 52.72
C ASN A 485 -51.27 -5.40 52.24
N VAL A 486 -51.31 -5.20 50.92
CA VAL A 486 -52.52 -4.65 50.30
C VAL A 486 -53.18 -5.82 49.59
N ASN A 487 -53.98 -6.57 50.35
CA ASN A 487 -55.07 -7.34 49.81
C ASN A 487 -55.97 -6.39 49.02
N THR A 488 -55.70 -6.19 47.73
CA THR A 488 -56.74 -5.77 46.79
C THR A 488 -57.53 -7.02 46.44
N ASN A 489 -58.47 -7.39 47.32
CA ASN A 489 -59.71 -8.02 46.87
C ASN A 489 -60.40 -7.00 45.94
N LEU A 490 -59.95 -6.95 44.69
CA LEU A 490 -60.73 -6.39 43.60
C LEU A 490 -61.90 -7.36 43.42
N ASN A 491 -63.03 -7.03 44.05
CA ASN A 491 -64.33 -7.47 43.54
C ASN A 491 -64.47 -6.86 42.14
N LEU A 492 -63.85 -7.53 41.15
CA LEU A 492 -64.06 -7.29 39.74
C LEU A 492 -65.53 -7.62 39.48
N THR A 493 -66.40 -6.62 39.54
CA THR A 493 -67.65 -6.72 38.81
C THR A 493 -67.24 -6.94 37.34
N ASN A 494 -67.76 -8.00 36.71
CA ASN A 494 -67.52 -8.31 35.30
C ASN A 494 -68.24 -7.31 34.37
N GLU A 495 -68.27 -6.02 34.74
CA GLU A 495 -68.76 -4.97 33.87
C GLU A 495 -67.74 -4.77 32.75
N LEU A 496 -68.12 -5.25 31.57
CA LEU A 496 -67.37 -5.08 30.33
C LEU A 496 -67.87 -3.83 29.61
N VAL A 497 -66.95 -3.05 29.07
CA VAL A 497 -67.26 -1.92 28.18
C VAL A 497 -66.68 -2.21 26.80
N THR A 498 -67.44 -1.90 25.76
CA THR A 498 -67.00 -2.06 24.36
C THR A 498 -66.51 -0.73 23.82
N PHE A 499 -65.28 -0.71 23.31
CA PHE A 499 -64.69 0.47 22.67
C PHE A 499 -64.68 0.32 21.16
N GLU A 500 -65.14 1.35 20.44
CA GLU A 500 -64.95 1.50 18.99
C GLU A 500 -63.66 2.27 18.73
N LEU A 501 -62.76 1.69 17.94
CA LEU A 501 -61.43 2.23 17.66
C LEU A 501 -61.35 2.83 16.25
N ASP A 502 -60.28 3.55 15.95
CA ASP A 502 -60.15 4.30 14.68
C ASP A 502 -60.07 3.41 13.44
N ASP A 503 -59.63 2.16 13.61
CA ASP A 503 -59.61 1.13 12.56
C ASP A 503 -61.00 0.48 12.34
N GLY A 504 -62.03 1.00 13.00
CA GLY A 504 -63.41 0.50 12.92
C GLY A 504 -63.64 -0.79 13.71
N LYS A 505 -62.65 -1.26 14.48
CA LYS A 505 -62.75 -2.47 15.27
C LYS A 505 -63.31 -2.19 16.66
N PHE A 506 -63.77 -3.25 17.30
CA PHE A 506 -64.36 -3.22 18.62
C PHE A 506 -63.54 -4.05 19.60
N VAL A 507 -63.17 -3.47 20.74
CA VAL A 507 -62.45 -4.16 21.82
C VAL A 507 -63.25 -4.08 23.10
N THR A 508 -63.46 -5.23 23.75
CA THR A 508 -64.10 -5.31 25.07
C THR A 508 -63.04 -5.36 26.16
N ALA A 509 -63.24 -4.60 27.23
CA ALA A 509 -62.31 -4.53 28.35
C ALA A 509 -63.05 -4.42 29.68
N ASN A 510 -62.41 -4.85 30.76
CA ASN A 510 -62.96 -4.71 32.11
C ASN A 510 -62.98 -3.24 32.52
N LYS A 511 -64.18 -2.73 32.81
CA LYS A 511 -64.41 -1.32 33.18
C LYS A 511 -63.64 -0.95 34.44
N SER A 512 -63.75 -1.75 35.49
CA SER A 512 -63.12 -1.48 36.79
C SER A 512 -61.59 -1.44 36.69
N LEU A 513 -60.97 -2.33 35.91
CA LEU A 513 -59.52 -2.34 35.67
C LEU A 513 -59.05 -1.00 35.06
N LEU A 514 -59.73 -0.53 34.01
CA LEU A 514 -59.37 0.70 33.31
C LEU A 514 -59.61 1.95 34.19
N CYS A 515 -60.73 2.01 34.89
CA CYS A 515 -61.07 3.13 35.77
C CYS A 515 -60.12 3.25 36.97
N ASN A 516 -59.67 2.12 37.52
CA ASN A 516 -58.74 2.12 38.66
C ASN A 516 -57.37 2.70 38.31
N HIS A 517 -56.93 2.54 37.06
CA HIS A 517 -55.60 2.98 36.63
C HIS A 517 -55.63 4.34 35.91
N SER A 518 -56.74 4.72 35.27
CA SER A 518 -56.87 5.99 34.56
C SER A 518 -57.97 6.88 35.16
N PRO A 519 -57.64 8.05 35.74
CA PRO A 519 -58.64 9.00 36.22
C PRO A 519 -59.48 9.57 35.07
N VAL A 520 -58.91 9.67 33.87
CA VAL A 520 -59.60 10.12 32.66
C VAL A 520 -60.66 9.10 32.25
N ILE A 521 -60.31 7.81 32.21
CA ILE A 521 -61.28 6.75 31.86
C ILE A 521 -62.33 6.60 32.96
N ASN A 522 -61.96 6.72 34.23
CA ASN A 522 -62.93 6.74 35.32
C ASN A 522 -63.94 7.89 35.17
N SER A 523 -63.45 9.10 34.88
CA SER A 523 -64.31 10.25 34.64
C SER A 523 -65.19 10.04 33.41
N MET A 524 -64.65 9.49 32.33
CA MET A 524 -65.37 9.21 31.08
C MET A 524 -66.51 8.19 31.25
N LEU A 525 -66.29 7.11 32.01
CA LEU A 525 -67.23 5.99 32.11
C LEU A 525 -68.13 6.01 33.36
N ASN A 526 -67.75 6.73 34.41
CA ASN A 526 -68.50 6.83 35.67
C ASN A 526 -68.86 8.28 36.03
N GLY A 527 -68.36 9.28 35.29
CA GLY A 527 -68.68 10.68 35.50
C GLY A 527 -69.92 11.14 34.73
N HIS A 528 -70.05 12.46 34.57
CA HIS A 528 -71.20 13.10 33.92
C HIS A 528 -71.04 13.29 32.40
N PHE A 529 -70.23 12.46 31.76
CA PHE A 529 -69.99 12.52 30.32
C PHE A 529 -71.00 11.67 29.55
N ILE A 530 -71.17 11.96 28.26
CA ILE A 530 -72.15 11.25 27.40
C ILE A 530 -71.77 9.77 27.29
N GLU A 531 -70.47 9.48 27.28
CA GLU A 531 -69.86 8.16 27.22
C GLU A 531 -70.27 7.24 28.38
N ALA A 532 -70.60 7.80 29.56
CA ALA A 532 -71.01 7.01 30.73
C ALA A 532 -72.33 6.26 30.53
N ASN A 533 -73.20 6.77 29.63
CA ASN A 533 -74.50 6.18 29.30
C ASN A 533 -74.52 5.43 27.97
N GLN A 534 -73.36 5.24 27.33
CA GLN A 534 -73.25 4.56 26.04
C GLN A 534 -72.85 3.11 26.20
N GLU A 535 -73.52 2.20 25.47
CA GLU A 535 -73.10 0.79 25.38
C GLU A 535 -71.76 0.61 24.63
N LYS A 536 -71.44 1.56 23.74
CA LYS A 536 -70.21 1.59 22.94
C LYS A 536 -69.57 2.96 23.02
N VAL A 537 -68.32 3.00 23.44
CA VAL A 537 -67.55 4.24 23.62
C VAL A 537 -66.50 4.36 22.52
N ARG A 538 -66.49 5.45 21.77
CA ARG A 538 -65.54 5.63 20.67
C ARG A 538 -64.23 6.27 21.13
N LEU A 539 -63.12 5.56 21.02
CA LEU A 539 -61.78 6.08 21.30
C LEU A 539 -61.10 6.53 20.01
N ARG A 540 -60.94 7.84 19.86
CA ARG A 540 -60.17 8.44 18.77
C ARG A 540 -58.67 8.30 19.01
N LYS A 541 -57.86 8.30 17.94
CA LYS A 541 -56.39 8.19 17.93
C LYS A 541 -55.86 6.94 18.64
N CYS A 542 -56.54 5.81 18.44
CA CYS A 542 -56.17 4.55 19.06
C CYS A 542 -56.52 3.38 18.14
N SER A 543 -55.53 2.54 17.84
CA SER A 543 -55.66 1.29 17.09
C SER A 543 -55.99 0.11 18.00
N GLU A 544 -56.59 -0.96 17.45
CA GLU A 544 -56.87 -2.19 18.18
C GLU A 544 -55.62 -2.80 18.81
N LYS A 545 -54.52 -2.85 18.05
CA LYS A 545 -53.27 -3.44 18.52
C LYS A 545 -52.71 -2.68 19.72
N CYS A 546 -52.76 -1.35 19.67
CA CYS A 546 -52.29 -0.50 20.75
C CYS A 546 -53.16 -0.64 22.01
N PHE A 547 -54.49 -0.64 21.84
CA PHE A 547 -55.41 -0.75 22.98
C PHE A 547 -55.34 -2.12 23.67
N ASN A 548 -55.28 -3.22 22.90
CA ASN A 548 -55.09 -4.56 23.45
C ASN A 548 -53.75 -4.69 24.20
N LEU A 549 -52.70 -4.05 23.70
CA LEU A 549 -51.41 -4.00 24.37
C LEU A 549 -51.47 -3.22 25.69
N LEU A 550 -52.20 -2.10 25.73
CA LEU A 550 -52.45 -1.34 26.96
C LEU A 550 -53.15 -2.21 28.02
N ILE A 551 -54.18 -2.97 27.63
CA ILE A 551 -54.88 -3.88 28.55
C ILE A 551 -53.93 -4.94 29.10
N LYS A 552 -53.10 -5.55 28.24
CA LYS A 552 -52.09 -6.52 28.69
C LYS A 552 -51.07 -5.92 29.65
N LEU A 553 -50.67 -4.66 29.45
CA LEU A 553 -49.77 -3.94 30.37
C LEU A 553 -50.41 -3.70 31.74
N LEU A 554 -51.69 -3.29 31.76
CA LEU A 554 -52.44 -3.12 33.01
C LEU A 554 -52.62 -4.42 33.79
N LEU A 555 -52.57 -5.56 33.10
CA LEU A 555 -52.59 -6.90 33.69
C LEU A 555 -51.20 -7.45 34.03
N ASN A 556 -50.12 -6.71 33.76
CA ASN A 556 -48.73 -7.16 33.87
C ASN A 556 -48.39 -8.40 33.00
N GLU A 557 -49.09 -8.59 31.87
CA GLU A 557 -48.93 -9.73 30.96
C GLU A 557 -48.25 -9.37 29.63
N ALA A 558 -47.80 -8.13 29.47
CA ALA A 558 -47.23 -7.65 28.21
C ALA A 558 -45.70 -7.82 28.15
N ASP A 559 -45.21 -8.40 27.05
CA ASP A 559 -43.80 -8.36 26.67
C ASP A 559 -43.54 -7.14 25.78
N LEU A 560 -42.71 -6.21 26.27
CA LEU A 560 -42.34 -4.98 25.57
C LEU A 560 -41.22 -5.17 24.53
N THR A 561 -40.59 -6.34 24.45
CA THR A 561 -39.34 -6.50 23.69
C THR A 561 -39.53 -6.69 22.19
N THR A 562 -40.71 -7.13 21.73
CA THR A 562 -40.98 -7.50 20.32
C THR A 562 -41.97 -6.57 19.62
N ILE A 563 -42.23 -5.39 20.17
CA ILE A 563 -43.29 -4.49 19.72
C ILE A 563 -42.79 -3.60 18.59
N ASP A 564 -43.61 -3.44 17.54
CA ASP A 564 -43.34 -2.48 16.46
C ASP A 564 -43.26 -1.05 17.03
N VAL A 565 -42.22 -0.31 16.63
CA VAL A 565 -41.95 1.03 17.17
C VAL A 565 -43.12 1.99 16.99
N LYS A 566 -43.91 1.88 15.92
CA LYS A 566 -45.06 2.77 15.70
C LYS A 566 -46.16 2.51 16.73
N ILE A 567 -46.42 1.23 17.03
CA ILE A 567 -47.39 0.83 18.06
C ILE A 567 -46.88 1.26 19.45
N TYR A 568 -45.58 1.12 19.71
CA TYR A 568 -44.98 1.56 20.96
C TYR A 568 -45.12 3.07 21.19
N LEU A 569 -44.88 3.86 20.14
CA LEU A 569 -45.02 5.32 20.18
C LEU A 569 -46.49 5.76 20.28
N GLU A 570 -47.39 5.04 19.62
CA GLU A 570 -48.84 5.23 19.79
C GLU A 570 -49.26 4.97 21.25
N LEU A 571 -48.75 3.91 21.86
CA LEU A 571 -49.01 3.55 23.25
C LEU A 571 -48.48 4.62 24.24
N LEU A 572 -47.30 5.18 23.97
CA LEU A 572 -46.78 6.33 24.72
C LEU A 572 -47.74 7.53 24.65
N SER A 573 -48.28 7.85 23.46
CA SER A 573 -49.26 8.93 23.31
C SER A 573 -50.58 8.66 24.05
N ILE A 574 -51.05 7.41 24.06
CA ILE A 574 -52.31 7.02 24.70
C ILE A 574 -52.18 7.02 26.23
N THR A 575 -51.07 6.52 26.75
CA THR A 575 -50.81 6.49 28.19
C THR A 575 -50.66 7.89 28.77
N ASP A 576 -50.06 8.81 28.02
CA ASP A 576 -50.01 10.24 28.38
C ASP A 576 -51.42 10.86 28.36
N ARG A 577 -52.19 10.64 27.28
CA ARG A 577 -53.56 11.16 27.12
C ARG A 577 -54.53 10.69 28.21
N PHE A 578 -54.41 9.44 28.65
CA PHE A 578 -55.27 8.87 29.69
C PHE A 578 -54.69 9.00 31.10
N LEU A 579 -53.60 9.77 31.28
CA LEU A 579 -52.95 10.02 32.57
C LEU A 579 -52.52 8.72 33.28
N LEU A 580 -52.06 7.73 32.52
CA LEU A 580 -51.49 6.48 32.99
C LEU A 580 -50.00 6.67 33.30
N ASN A 581 -49.69 7.52 34.28
CA ASN A 581 -48.33 8.01 34.54
C ASN A 581 -47.32 6.88 34.79
N ASP A 582 -47.68 5.89 35.60
CA ASP A 582 -46.79 4.78 35.95
C ASP A 582 -46.38 3.98 34.71
N ILE A 583 -47.34 3.63 33.87
CA ILE A 583 -47.11 2.92 32.61
C ILE A 583 -46.31 3.81 31.65
N ASN A 584 -46.65 5.09 31.55
CA ASN A 584 -45.93 6.01 30.67
C ASN A 584 -44.46 6.11 31.06
N THR A 585 -44.14 6.23 32.36
CA THR A 585 -42.75 6.23 32.86
C THR A 585 -42.02 4.92 32.53
N ILE A 586 -42.67 3.77 32.72
CA ILE A 586 -42.10 2.46 32.34
C ILE A 586 -41.79 2.41 30.84
N LEU A 587 -42.72 2.86 29.99
CA LEU A 587 -42.54 2.87 28.54
C LEU A 587 -41.43 3.83 28.10
N THR A 588 -41.37 5.02 28.68
CA THR A 588 -40.31 6.01 28.41
C THR A 588 -38.93 5.45 28.77
N ASN A 589 -38.83 4.77 29.92
CA ASN A 589 -37.57 4.18 30.38
C ASN A 589 -37.15 2.96 29.55
N ASN A 590 -38.09 2.15 29.06
CA ASN A 590 -37.80 0.96 28.25
C ASN A 590 -37.70 1.20 26.74
N LEU A 591 -38.01 2.41 26.25
CA LEU A 591 -37.88 2.73 24.82
C LEU A 591 -36.44 2.54 24.34
N LYS A 592 -36.25 1.59 23.42
CA LYS A 592 -34.99 1.28 22.75
C LYS A 592 -34.84 2.13 21.49
N ILE A 593 -33.76 2.92 21.44
CA ILE A 593 -33.40 3.73 20.28
C ILE A 593 -32.19 3.10 19.60
N ASP A 594 -32.38 2.69 18.35
CA ASP A 594 -31.36 2.10 17.50
C ASP A 594 -31.39 2.69 16.08
N LYS A 595 -30.55 2.16 15.18
CA LYS A 595 -30.43 2.64 13.80
C LYS A 595 -31.75 2.57 13.02
N THR A 596 -32.63 1.63 13.37
CA THR A 596 -33.91 1.38 12.70
C THR A 596 -35.04 2.22 13.30
N THR A 597 -35.04 2.40 14.62
CA THR A 597 -36.14 3.06 15.33
C THR A 597 -35.95 4.58 15.46
N CYS A 598 -34.71 5.07 15.50
CA CYS A 598 -34.41 6.47 15.82
C CYS A 598 -35.13 7.49 14.93
N SER A 599 -35.24 7.24 13.63
CA SER A 599 -35.93 8.16 12.70
C SER A 599 -37.40 8.32 13.07
N SER A 600 -38.09 7.20 13.33
CA SER A 600 -39.52 7.21 13.69
C SER A 600 -39.76 7.82 15.06
N VAL A 601 -38.90 7.53 16.03
CA VAL A 601 -38.96 8.11 17.38
C VAL A 601 -38.75 9.63 17.33
N TYR A 602 -37.78 10.10 16.55
CA TYR A 602 -37.53 11.53 16.38
C TYR A 602 -38.70 12.26 15.71
N GLU A 603 -39.28 11.67 14.66
CA GLU A 603 -40.45 12.23 13.99
C GLU A 603 -41.67 12.30 14.92
N TRP A 604 -41.90 11.25 15.71
CA TRP A 604 -42.98 11.22 16.70
C TRP A 604 -42.78 12.28 17.77
N TYR A 605 -41.58 12.37 18.36
CA TYR A 605 -41.24 13.36 19.39
C TYR A 605 -41.58 14.79 18.92
N ARG A 606 -41.23 15.10 17.66
CA ARG A 606 -41.51 16.41 17.07
C ARG A 606 -43.00 16.70 16.89
N LYS A 607 -43.80 15.69 16.58
CA LYS A 607 -45.27 15.82 16.41
C LYS A 607 -46.00 15.87 17.75
N ALA A 608 -45.48 15.21 18.78
CA ALA A 608 -46.14 15.06 20.07
C ALA A 608 -46.14 16.35 20.93
N GLY A 609 -45.30 17.34 20.64
CA GLY A 609 -45.18 18.57 21.44
C GLY A 609 -44.36 18.37 22.73
N TYR A 610 -44.38 19.32 23.66
CA TYR A 610 -43.64 19.22 24.93
C TYR A 610 -44.53 18.67 26.05
N THR A 611 -44.23 17.47 26.55
CA THR A 611 -44.72 16.94 27.83
C THR A 611 -43.52 16.58 28.71
N LYS A 612 -43.70 16.45 30.03
CA LYS A 612 -42.60 16.20 31.00
C LYS A 612 -41.75 14.97 30.62
N ASN A 613 -42.38 13.91 30.11
CA ASN A 613 -41.71 12.66 29.69
C ASN A 613 -41.00 12.76 28.33
N ASN A 614 -41.30 13.80 27.52
CA ASN A 614 -40.61 14.04 26.26
C ASN A 614 -39.18 14.54 26.46
N SER A 615 -38.83 15.06 27.64
CA SER A 615 -37.44 15.43 27.99
C SER A 615 -36.49 14.24 27.99
N ILE A 616 -36.91 13.12 28.59
CA ILE A 616 -36.12 11.87 28.67
C ILE A 616 -35.98 11.23 27.28
N ILE A 617 -37.06 11.18 26.51
CA ILE A 617 -37.04 10.65 25.13
C ILE A 617 -36.11 11.48 24.26
N ARG A 618 -36.22 12.81 24.34
CA ARG A 618 -35.32 13.75 23.66
C ARG A 618 -33.87 13.47 24.01
N GLN A 619 -33.54 13.31 25.29
CA GLN A 619 -32.19 12.98 25.74
C GLN A 619 -31.67 11.68 25.15
N LYS A 620 -32.47 10.62 25.16
CA LYS A 620 -32.10 9.33 24.56
C LYS A 620 -31.86 9.46 23.05
N ILE A 621 -32.70 10.21 22.32
CA ILE A 621 -32.53 10.43 20.88
C ILE A 621 -31.18 11.10 20.60
N TYR A 622 -30.90 12.23 21.26
CA TYR A 622 -29.65 12.95 21.03
C TYR A 622 -28.42 12.16 21.50
N GLN A 623 -28.51 11.44 22.61
CA GLN A 623 -27.45 10.53 23.05
C GLN A 623 -27.15 9.47 22.00
N PHE A 624 -28.17 8.91 21.35
CA PHE A 624 -27.97 7.93 20.27
C PHE A 624 -27.40 8.58 19.00
N LEU A 625 -27.96 9.70 18.54
CA LEU A 625 -27.53 10.41 17.34
C LEU A 625 -26.07 10.84 17.40
N PHE A 626 -25.58 11.20 18.59
CA PHE A 626 -24.25 11.76 18.78
C PHE A 626 -23.16 10.70 19.04
N THR A 627 -23.49 9.41 18.94
CA THR A 627 -22.50 8.33 19.08
C THR A 627 -21.75 7.99 17.79
N SER A 628 -22.33 8.25 16.61
CA SER A 628 -21.67 7.97 15.33
C SER A 628 -22.24 8.77 14.16
N SER A 629 -21.42 8.99 13.12
CA SER A 629 -21.83 9.69 11.90
C SER A 629 -22.89 8.94 11.11
N GLU A 630 -22.88 7.61 11.19
CA GLU A 630 -23.89 6.76 10.58
C GLU A 630 -25.28 6.97 11.20
N ASN A 631 -25.36 7.17 12.53
CA ASN A 631 -26.62 7.40 13.23
C ASN A 631 -27.20 8.77 12.89
N LEU A 632 -26.36 9.79 12.80
CA LEU A 632 -26.79 11.12 12.37
C LEU A 632 -27.26 11.10 10.91
N LEU A 633 -26.51 10.41 10.05
CA LEU A 633 -26.83 10.27 8.62
C LEU A 633 -28.15 9.51 8.39
N SER A 634 -28.47 8.51 9.22
CA SER A 634 -29.70 7.73 9.06
C SER A 634 -30.94 8.62 9.21
N VAL A 635 -30.97 9.52 10.19
CA VAL A 635 -32.10 10.45 10.36
C VAL A 635 -32.12 11.53 9.29
N LEU A 636 -30.96 12.05 8.88
CA LEU A 636 -30.87 13.10 7.85
C LEU A 636 -31.29 12.63 6.45
N LYS A 637 -31.15 11.35 6.12
CA LYS A 637 -31.51 10.79 4.81
C LYS A 637 -32.99 10.42 4.67
N ASN A 638 -33.65 10.08 5.77
CA ASN A 638 -34.96 9.41 5.70
C ASN A 638 -36.16 10.36 5.50
N ASN A 639 -36.04 11.64 5.87
CA ASN A 639 -37.16 12.59 5.78
C ASN A 639 -36.65 14.04 5.71
N GLU A 640 -36.96 14.78 4.63
CA GLU A 640 -36.56 16.19 4.47
C GLU A 640 -37.05 17.09 5.61
N SER A 641 -38.25 16.82 6.12
CA SER A 641 -38.80 17.57 7.24
C SER A 641 -37.97 17.34 8.50
N CYS A 642 -37.54 16.11 8.77
CA CYS A 642 -36.67 15.79 9.91
C CYS A 642 -35.27 16.39 9.74
N LYS A 643 -34.75 16.40 8.51
CA LYS A 643 -33.46 16.99 8.16
C LYS A 643 -33.39 18.47 8.54
N SER A 644 -34.37 19.28 8.11
CA SER A 644 -34.37 20.72 8.41
C SER A 644 -34.50 21.01 9.91
N ALA A 645 -35.33 20.25 10.64
CA ALA A 645 -35.42 20.39 12.10
C ALA A 645 -34.12 20.01 12.78
N LEU A 646 -33.54 18.85 12.45
CA LEU A 646 -32.36 18.37 13.16
C LEU A 646 -31.17 19.31 12.94
N VAL A 647 -31.02 19.84 11.73
CA VAL A 647 -30.01 20.86 11.43
C VAL A 647 -30.25 22.11 12.29
N ASN A 648 -31.50 22.57 12.39
CA ASN A 648 -31.83 23.72 13.22
C ASN A 648 -31.62 23.46 14.72
N ASP A 649 -31.99 22.28 15.22
CA ASP A 649 -31.84 21.91 16.63
C ASP A 649 -30.36 21.85 17.02
N ILE A 650 -29.51 21.26 16.17
CA ILE A 650 -28.05 21.25 16.36
C ILE A 650 -27.47 22.67 16.30
N TYR A 651 -27.92 23.48 15.33
CA TYR A 651 -27.49 24.87 15.19
C TYR A 651 -27.84 25.69 16.44
N GLN A 652 -29.07 25.57 16.94
CA GLN A 652 -29.52 26.26 18.14
C GLN A 652 -28.78 25.78 19.38
N TYR A 653 -28.49 24.48 19.49
CA TYR A 653 -27.68 23.94 20.57
C TYR A 653 -26.30 24.61 20.61
N PHE A 654 -25.55 24.57 19.50
CA PHE A 654 -24.24 25.20 19.48
C PHE A 654 -24.30 26.71 19.67
N SER A 655 -25.32 27.37 19.14
CA SER A 655 -25.54 28.81 19.36
C SER A 655 -25.76 29.12 20.85
N LYS A 656 -26.47 28.25 21.58
CA LYS A 656 -26.66 28.39 23.03
C LYS A 656 -25.36 28.11 23.79
N VAL A 657 -24.68 27.02 23.47
CA VAL A 657 -23.39 26.68 24.09
C VAL A 657 -22.36 27.80 23.91
N LEU A 658 -22.32 28.42 22.72
CA LEU A 658 -21.48 29.59 22.48
C LEU A 658 -21.85 30.77 23.38
N LYS A 659 -23.14 31.05 23.56
CA LYS A 659 -23.62 32.13 24.44
C LYS A 659 -23.35 31.87 25.92
N ASP A 660 -23.42 30.62 26.36
CA ASP A 660 -23.14 30.25 27.75
C ASP A 660 -21.61 30.22 28.04
N PHE A 661 -20.77 30.25 27.00
CA PHE A 661 -19.31 30.24 27.11
C PHE A 661 -18.69 31.65 27.02
N ILE A 662 -19.31 32.56 26.26
CA ILE A 662 -18.97 33.99 26.21
C ILE A 662 -19.45 34.67 27.48
#